data_AF-A0AAI8GCN7-F1
#
_entry.id   AF-A0AAI8GCN7-F1
#
_cell.length_a   1.000
_cell.length_b   1.000
_cell.length_c   1.000
_cell.angle_alpha   90.00
_cell.angle_beta   90.00
_cell.angle_gamma   90.00
#
_symmetry.space_group_name_H-M   'P 1'
#
loop_
_entity.id
_entity.type
_entity.pdbx_description
1 polymer ?
#
loop_
_entity_poly.entity_id
_entity_poly.type
_entity_poly.pdbx_seq_one_letter_code
_entity_poly.pdbx_strand_id
1 'polypeptide(L)'
;MRNHLKRLNICAFIITVIFSSLIFAQGENLKLRVVFDKSVKPFYENVDLNISLMSTFSDVKENTARIVHVIGVSKESITRKVNDFVRDEKGDYVYFKGSYYRISDKRRYSYDEKQKKFVVDKNGRYVYLQEYAWARKQEDKYVISDFYALKSYEVQETKYFIFLVVTDIEISTFFIKSITPIVGKCSTIEKAIENAHRRFSTVVNEYSPDKLDIAVLFEKGFDPVLRTALLTQLQEDTRYNIYDRLYIDEVMEILRTSDLFGVEQIVLKFRPPKYLITFENLVQLDNQTAEDRYYFFENPVNGQYIRRTINGLDVPVRVEVGGYYRYDSTNKRYVFDIEKGSYVKYYKGPWEKDNYVFETRFYDYNLYKPTRLTTFYSFLMKVFDTQKGTLVSSKFFSKNIETILKEPVDRFGSEVVNFHTDGKVESYYSAARQVQEFLQTVFPLTAVISETFGEKAIVEGGKNIGAKPGYVFQSVSEGYTTGFLRLEKVLEKSSEGKIFYTVPGDDVEPHTLAFETKMYPNNIGLRFGMFMNKEAYGMKIGYIRSDIYGNYLWSLTFSLGIPYNANSQSDKTIVPMGLEFSKFLFGENFELVLGTSVKYISENSGETYISDYEIVAGVTLSSYVRNSVLSYGGACFYTSLTYTLPMSNFELSQNNINISLGFDLRF
;
A
#
# COMPACT_ATOMS: atom_id res chain seq x y z
N MET A 1 -77.77 10.62 31.58
CA MET A 1 -76.89 10.53 30.39
C MET A 1 -75.52 11.20 30.56
N ARG A 2 -75.44 12.46 31.04
CA ARG A 2 -74.17 13.23 31.15
C ARG A 2 -73.07 12.59 32.05
N ASN A 3 -73.45 11.86 33.10
CA ASN A 3 -72.49 11.19 33.99
C ASN A 3 -71.93 9.87 33.44
N HIS A 4 -72.65 9.18 32.56
CA HIS A 4 -72.15 7.97 31.91
C HIS A 4 -71.12 8.29 30.81
N LEU A 5 -71.31 9.39 30.06
CA LEU A 5 -70.32 9.84 29.07
C LEU A 5 -68.98 10.25 29.70
N LYS A 6 -69.02 10.93 30.86
CA LYS A 6 -67.80 11.29 31.60
C LYS A 6 -67.06 10.08 32.14
N ARG A 7 -67.77 9.07 32.67
CA ARG A 7 -67.14 7.83 33.14
C ARG A 7 -66.58 6.99 31.99
N LEU A 8 -67.24 6.97 30.83
CA LEU A 8 -66.73 6.29 29.63
C LEU A 8 -65.46 6.96 29.09
N ASN A 9 -65.40 8.29 29.06
CA ASN A 9 -64.21 9.03 28.61
C ASN A 9 -63.04 8.93 29.60
N ILE A 10 -63.30 8.85 30.91
CA ILE A 10 -62.26 8.64 31.92
C ILE A 10 -61.74 7.19 31.85
N CYS A 11 -62.62 6.19 31.68
CA CYS A 11 -62.17 4.82 31.47
C CYS A 11 -61.44 4.65 30.14
N ALA A 12 -61.88 5.29 29.06
CA ALA A 12 -61.16 5.30 27.79
C ALA A 12 -59.80 5.98 27.94
N PHE A 13 -59.70 7.13 28.61
CA PHE A 13 -58.43 7.82 28.87
C PHE A 13 -57.49 6.98 29.73
N ILE A 14 -57.99 6.32 30.79
CA ILE A 14 -57.20 5.43 31.64
C ILE A 14 -56.76 4.19 30.86
N ILE A 15 -57.62 3.60 30.02
CA ILE A 15 -57.25 2.45 29.18
C ILE A 15 -56.24 2.88 28.11
N THR A 16 -56.36 4.07 27.51
CA THR A 16 -55.38 4.60 26.56
C THR A 16 -54.06 4.95 27.25
N VAL A 17 -54.08 5.47 28.48
CA VAL A 17 -52.88 5.74 29.28
C VAL A 17 -52.24 4.44 29.78
N ILE A 18 -53.02 3.43 30.13
CA ILE A 18 -52.53 2.11 30.55
C ILE A 18 -52.03 1.31 29.34
N PHE A 19 -52.71 1.33 28.20
CA PHE A 19 -52.21 0.71 26.97
C PHE A 19 -51.03 1.47 26.38
N SER A 20 -50.99 2.82 26.41
CA SER A 20 -49.79 3.55 25.99
C SER A 20 -48.64 3.31 26.96
N SER A 21 -48.85 3.29 28.28
CA SER A 21 -47.80 2.94 29.24
C SER A 21 -47.40 1.45 29.19
N LEU A 22 -48.29 0.53 28.81
CA LEU A 22 -47.94 -0.87 28.54
C LEU A 22 -47.23 -1.05 27.19
N ILE A 23 -47.57 -0.26 26.16
CA ILE A 23 -46.85 -0.22 24.88
C ILE A 23 -45.47 0.44 25.06
N PHE A 24 -45.33 1.40 25.99
CA PHE A 24 -44.04 1.98 26.39
C PHE A 24 -43.25 1.09 27.37
N ALA A 25 -43.90 0.29 28.22
CA ALA A 25 -43.23 -0.61 29.17
C ALA A 25 -42.94 -2.02 28.61
N GLN A 26 -43.57 -2.44 27.51
CA GLN A 26 -43.27 -3.68 26.79
C GLN A 26 -42.47 -3.46 25.49
N GLY A 27 -42.01 -2.23 25.22
CA GLY A 27 -41.45 -1.83 23.92
C GLY A 27 -40.00 -1.35 23.89
N GLU A 28 -39.32 -1.19 25.04
CA GLU A 28 -37.87 -0.97 25.00
C GLU A 28 -37.16 -2.30 24.75
N ASN A 29 -36.65 -2.45 23.53
CA ASN A 29 -35.69 -3.49 23.18
C ASN A 29 -34.45 -3.35 24.10
N LEU A 30 -34.49 -3.97 25.28
CA LEU A 30 -33.42 -4.16 26.28
C LEU A 30 -32.16 -4.87 25.73
N LYS A 31 -32.05 -5.02 24.41
CA LYS A 31 -31.00 -5.75 23.70
C LYS A 31 -29.89 -4.85 23.16
N LEU A 32 -30.03 -3.53 23.16
CA LEU A 32 -28.99 -2.60 22.71
C LEU A 32 -28.89 -1.41 23.68
N ARG A 33 -27.67 -1.06 24.09
CA ARG A 33 -27.41 0.17 24.84
C ARG A 33 -26.19 0.90 24.30
N VAL A 34 -26.30 2.21 24.20
CA VAL A 34 -25.16 3.09 23.91
C VAL A 34 -24.64 3.70 25.22
N VAL A 35 -23.32 3.71 25.37
CA VAL A 35 -22.62 4.28 26.52
C VAL A 35 -21.59 5.27 25.99
N PHE A 36 -21.40 6.37 26.70
CA PHE A 36 -20.41 7.40 26.37
C PHE A 36 -19.35 7.46 27.46
N ASP A 37 -18.09 7.54 27.06
CA ASP A 37 -17.03 7.88 27.99
C ASP A 37 -17.26 9.29 28.56
N LYS A 38 -16.77 9.57 29.78
CA LYS A 38 -17.04 10.83 30.51
C LYS A 38 -16.64 12.08 29.72
N SER A 39 -15.67 11.93 28.83
CA SER A 39 -15.14 12.99 27.98
C SER A 39 -16.03 13.30 26.76
N VAL A 40 -16.98 12.43 26.41
CA VAL A 40 -17.79 12.52 25.19
C VAL A 40 -19.19 13.04 25.49
N LYS A 41 -19.61 14.09 24.77
CA LYS A 41 -20.99 14.61 24.86
C LYS A 41 -21.94 13.77 23.99
N PRO A 42 -23.15 13.43 24.47
CA PRO A 42 -24.14 12.67 23.67
C PRO A 42 -24.63 13.40 22.41
N PHE A 43 -24.61 14.74 22.43
CA PHE A 43 -24.89 15.56 21.27
C PHE A 43 -23.58 16.07 20.68
N TYR A 44 -23.37 15.81 19.39
CA TYR A 44 -22.21 16.31 18.64
C TYR A 44 -22.70 17.16 17.47
N GLU A 45 -22.45 18.46 17.59
CA GLU A 45 -23.00 19.48 16.68
C GLU A 45 -24.54 19.40 16.65
N ASN A 46 -25.13 18.96 15.54
CA ASN A 46 -26.57 18.85 15.36
C ASN A 46 -27.07 17.38 15.36
N VAL A 47 -26.22 16.44 15.74
CA VAL A 47 -26.53 15.00 15.72
C VAL A 47 -26.60 14.48 17.15
N ASP A 48 -27.72 13.82 17.47
CA ASP A 48 -27.86 13.01 18.69
C ASP A 48 -27.17 11.66 18.45
N LEU A 49 -25.96 11.51 19.00
CA LEU A 49 -25.17 10.30 18.81
C LEU A 49 -25.88 9.07 19.38
N ASN A 50 -26.66 9.23 20.45
CA ASN A 50 -27.37 8.11 21.08
C ASN A 50 -28.40 7.53 20.13
N ILE A 51 -29.25 8.39 19.55
CA ILE A 51 -30.29 7.98 18.59
C ILE A 51 -29.64 7.38 17.33
N SER A 52 -28.63 8.04 16.77
CA SER A 52 -27.95 7.55 15.56
C SER A 52 -27.30 6.19 15.78
N LEU A 53 -26.55 6.00 16.87
CA LEU A 53 -25.89 4.73 17.18
C LEU A 53 -26.90 3.62 17.49
N MET A 54 -27.97 3.92 18.25
CA MET A 54 -29.05 2.96 18.52
C MET A 54 -29.73 2.49 17.23
N SER A 55 -29.97 3.41 16.29
CA SER A 55 -30.57 3.08 15.00
C SER A 55 -29.63 2.23 14.14
N THR A 56 -28.36 2.63 14.01
CA THR A 56 -27.40 1.95 13.13
C THR A 56 -27.04 0.55 13.64
N PHE A 57 -26.86 0.35 14.95
CA PHE A 57 -26.44 -0.93 15.54
C PHE A 57 -27.61 -1.82 16.02
N SER A 58 -28.82 -1.55 15.51
CA SER A 58 -30.07 -2.26 15.90
C SER A 58 -30.16 -3.71 15.42
N ASP A 59 -29.23 -4.16 14.58
CA ASP A 59 -29.12 -5.53 14.05
C ASP A 59 -28.57 -6.54 15.08
N VAL A 60 -29.20 -6.59 16.25
CA VAL A 60 -28.81 -7.47 17.36
C VAL A 60 -29.41 -8.88 17.16
N LYS A 61 -28.56 -9.91 17.23
CA LYS A 61 -28.98 -11.33 17.13
C LYS A 61 -29.94 -11.70 18.27
N GLU A 62 -30.77 -12.73 18.06
CA GLU A 62 -31.61 -13.29 19.12
C GLU A 62 -30.77 -13.76 20.32
N ASN A 63 -31.35 -13.66 21.53
CA ASN A 63 -30.70 -14.00 22.80
C ASN A 63 -29.34 -13.28 23.07
N THR A 64 -29.12 -12.12 22.44
CA THR A 64 -27.90 -11.33 22.58
C THR A 64 -28.25 -9.92 23.02
N ALA A 65 -27.47 -9.37 23.96
CA ALA A 65 -27.47 -7.96 24.32
C ALA A 65 -26.19 -7.31 23.80
N ARG A 66 -26.30 -6.11 23.24
CA ARG A 66 -25.22 -5.35 22.62
C ARG A 66 -24.99 -4.05 23.38
N ILE A 67 -23.73 -3.74 23.64
CA ILE A 67 -23.29 -2.48 24.21
C ILE A 67 -22.40 -1.79 23.18
N VAL A 68 -22.76 -0.56 22.79
CA VAL A 68 -21.95 0.31 21.93
C VAL A 68 -21.36 1.41 22.79
N HIS A 69 -20.08 1.28 23.12
CA HIS A 69 -19.36 2.27 23.92
C HIS A 69 -18.62 3.26 23.02
N VAL A 70 -18.94 4.54 23.12
CA VAL A 70 -18.26 5.64 22.43
C VAL A 70 -17.08 6.11 23.26
N ILE A 71 -15.87 5.77 22.82
CA ILE A 71 -14.60 6.17 23.48
C ILE A 71 -14.28 7.62 23.14
N GLY A 72 -14.54 8.05 21.90
CA GLY A 72 -14.13 9.38 21.46
C GLY A 72 -14.74 9.78 20.13
N VAL A 73 -14.84 11.10 19.93
CA VAL A 73 -15.22 11.72 18.67
C VAL A 73 -14.22 12.85 18.39
N SER A 74 -13.63 12.86 17.20
CA SER A 74 -12.75 13.94 16.77
C SER A 74 -13.20 14.51 15.44
N LYS A 75 -12.95 15.81 15.27
CA LYS A 75 -13.20 16.56 14.06
C LYS A 75 -11.95 17.34 13.70
N GLU A 76 -11.56 17.26 12.43
CA GLU A 76 -10.50 18.08 11.86
C GLU A 76 -11.05 18.86 10.67
N SER A 77 -10.85 20.17 10.67
CA SER A 77 -11.32 21.07 9.62
C SER A 77 -10.16 21.92 9.13
N ILE A 78 -9.93 21.92 7.82
CA ILE A 78 -8.87 22.69 7.17
C ILE A 78 -9.48 23.42 5.97
N THR A 79 -9.25 24.73 5.88
CA THR A 79 -9.62 25.53 4.71
C THR A 79 -8.51 25.48 3.69
N ARG A 80 -8.83 25.36 2.40
CA ARG A 80 -7.85 25.42 1.31
C ARG A 80 -8.26 26.40 0.23
N LYS A 81 -7.28 27.05 -0.38
CA LYS A 81 -7.52 27.90 -1.55
C LYS A 81 -7.71 27.04 -2.81
N VAL A 82 -8.72 27.37 -3.61
CA VAL A 82 -8.99 26.74 -4.92
C VAL A 82 -9.03 27.83 -5.98
N ASN A 83 -8.30 27.61 -7.08
CA ASN A 83 -8.35 28.44 -8.27
C ASN A 83 -8.93 27.64 -9.43
N ASP A 84 -10.19 27.91 -9.77
CA ASP A 84 -10.87 27.27 -10.88
C ASP A 84 -10.88 28.16 -12.12
N PHE A 85 -10.85 27.53 -13.28
CA PHE A 85 -10.95 28.21 -14.57
C PHE A 85 -12.25 27.81 -15.26
N VAL A 86 -13.19 28.74 -15.32
CA VAL A 86 -14.52 28.53 -15.92
C VAL A 86 -14.55 29.17 -17.29
N ARG A 87 -15.08 28.45 -18.28
CA ARG A 87 -15.22 28.97 -19.64
C ARG A 87 -16.06 30.25 -19.63
N ASP A 88 -15.50 31.32 -20.19
CA ASP A 88 -16.10 32.64 -20.25
C ASP A 88 -15.55 33.34 -21.50
N GLU A 89 -16.43 33.75 -22.43
CA GLU A 89 -16.04 34.45 -23.66
C GLU A 89 -15.25 35.74 -23.41
N LYS A 90 -15.40 36.34 -22.23
CA LYS A 90 -14.67 37.55 -21.81
C LYS A 90 -13.45 37.24 -20.94
N GLY A 91 -13.16 35.96 -20.70
CA GLY A 91 -12.08 35.49 -19.86
C GLY A 91 -10.70 36.01 -20.29
N ASP A 92 -9.80 36.13 -19.31
CA ASP A 92 -8.42 36.60 -19.50
C ASP A 92 -7.41 35.44 -19.62
N TYR A 93 -7.87 34.19 -19.63
CA TYR A 93 -7.03 33.01 -19.67
C TYR A 93 -7.38 32.08 -20.83
N VAL A 94 -6.39 31.34 -21.31
CA VAL A 94 -6.55 30.25 -22.28
C VAL A 94 -5.93 28.97 -21.76
N TYR A 95 -6.52 27.82 -22.06
CA TYR A 95 -5.95 26.52 -21.74
C TYR A 95 -4.99 26.05 -22.84
N PHE A 96 -3.77 25.69 -22.47
CA PHE A 96 -2.76 25.19 -23.38
C PHE A 96 -1.81 24.23 -22.65
N LYS A 97 -1.39 23.13 -23.29
CA LYS A 97 -0.40 22.18 -22.73
C LYS A 97 -0.61 21.82 -21.25
N GLY A 98 -1.85 21.53 -20.83
CA GLY A 98 -2.13 21.10 -19.45
C GLY A 98 -2.32 22.22 -18.42
N SER A 99 -2.16 23.50 -18.79
CA SER A 99 -2.29 24.64 -17.85
C SER A 99 -3.03 25.83 -18.49
N TYR A 100 -3.29 26.86 -17.69
CA TYR A 100 -3.96 28.09 -18.14
C TYR A 100 -2.96 29.22 -18.29
N TYR A 101 -3.08 30.11 -19.26
CA TYR A 101 -2.16 31.23 -19.46
C TYR A 101 -2.92 32.51 -19.65
N ARG A 102 -2.44 33.57 -19.00
CA ARG A 102 -3.03 34.89 -19.16
C ARG A 102 -2.77 35.39 -20.58
N ILE A 103 -3.78 36.02 -21.16
CA ILE A 103 -3.71 36.63 -22.49
C ILE A 103 -4.19 38.07 -22.44
N SER A 104 -3.61 38.88 -23.33
CA SER A 104 -4.03 40.25 -23.61
C SER A 104 -4.91 40.34 -24.87
N ASP A 105 -4.68 39.47 -25.86
CA ASP A 105 -5.41 39.45 -27.13
C ASP A 105 -6.61 38.49 -27.07
N LYS A 106 -7.82 39.06 -27.07
CA LYS A 106 -9.09 38.33 -27.00
C LYS A 106 -9.67 38.01 -28.38
N ARG A 107 -8.93 38.20 -29.47
CA ARG A 107 -9.39 37.87 -30.82
C ARG A 107 -9.27 36.38 -31.10
N ARG A 108 -10.23 35.86 -31.86
CA ARG A 108 -10.21 34.50 -32.42
C ARG A 108 -9.65 34.54 -33.84
N TYR A 109 -9.00 33.46 -34.24
CA TYR A 109 -8.31 33.32 -35.51
C TYR A 109 -8.68 32.00 -36.20
N SER A 110 -8.66 32.02 -37.53
CA SER A 110 -8.75 30.86 -38.41
C SER A 110 -7.49 30.81 -39.30
N TYR A 111 -7.04 29.61 -39.65
CA TYR A 111 -5.91 29.45 -40.56
C TYR A 111 -6.40 29.50 -42.01
N ASP A 112 -5.91 30.47 -42.79
CA ASP A 112 -6.16 30.58 -44.22
C ASP A 112 -5.11 29.75 -44.97
N GLU A 113 -5.50 28.57 -45.47
CA GLU A 113 -4.61 27.69 -46.22
C GLU A 113 -4.09 28.30 -47.52
N LYS A 114 -4.87 29.19 -48.16
CA LYS A 114 -4.47 29.83 -49.43
C LYS A 114 -3.38 30.87 -49.20
N GLN A 115 -3.50 31.65 -48.13
CA GLN A 115 -2.54 32.70 -47.77
C GLN A 115 -1.47 32.22 -46.79
N LYS A 116 -1.55 30.97 -46.32
CA LYS A 116 -0.67 30.34 -45.33
C LYS A 116 -0.47 31.21 -44.08
N LYS A 117 -1.54 31.81 -43.56
CA LYS A 117 -1.48 32.71 -42.39
C LYS A 117 -2.75 32.64 -41.56
N PHE A 118 -2.63 33.06 -40.30
CA PHE A 118 -3.78 33.22 -39.40
C PHE A 118 -4.48 34.56 -39.63
N VAL A 119 -5.80 34.54 -39.76
CA VAL A 119 -6.66 35.72 -39.96
C VAL A 119 -7.72 35.79 -38.86
N VAL A 120 -8.09 37.01 -38.45
CA VAL A 120 -9.10 37.22 -37.41
C VAL A 120 -10.45 36.71 -37.90
N ASP A 121 -11.07 35.82 -37.11
CA ASP A 121 -12.36 35.21 -37.38
C ASP A 121 -13.11 35.07 -36.07
N LYS A 122 -14.31 35.65 -35.96
CA LYS A 122 -15.13 35.58 -34.74
C LYS A 122 -15.46 34.14 -34.33
N ASN A 123 -15.55 33.23 -35.29
CA ASN A 123 -15.83 31.81 -35.05
C ASN A 123 -14.57 30.94 -35.11
N GLY A 124 -13.39 31.58 -35.16
CA GLY A 124 -12.10 30.91 -35.23
C GLY A 124 -11.79 30.07 -34.01
N ARG A 125 -11.09 28.94 -34.24
CA ARG A 125 -10.70 28.01 -33.19
C ARG A 125 -9.38 28.36 -32.51
N TYR A 126 -8.59 29.26 -33.11
CA TYR A 126 -7.26 29.64 -32.62
C TYR A 126 -7.32 30.94 -31.81
N VAL A 127 -6.46 31.04 -30.81
CA VAL A 127 -6.19 32.25 -30.02
C VAL A 127 -4.70 32.53 -30.05
N TYR A 128 -4.32 33.81 -30.06
CA TYR A 128 -2.92 34.22 -30.08
C TYR A 128 -2.36 34.37 -28.66
N LEU A 129 -1.43 33.48 -28.29
CA LEU A 129 -0.74 33.47 -27.01
C LEU A 129 0.51 34.35 -27.07
N GLN A 130 0.33 35.67 -26.89
CA GLN A 130 1.40 36.66 -27.01
C GLN A 130 2.62 36.34 -26.13
N GLU A 131 2.38 35.89 -24.91
CA GLU A 131 3.41 35.58 -23.91
C GLU A 131 4.10 34.22 -24.11
N TYR A 132 3.87 33.51 -25.23
CA TYR A 132 4.62 32.28 -25.53
C TYR A 132 6.03 32.59 -26.02
N ALA A 133 6.89 33.03 -25.10
CA ALA A 133 8.27 33.43 -25.38
C ALA A 133 9.16 32.24 -25.80
N TRP A 134 8.84 31.03 -25.33
CA TRP A 134 9.56 29.81 -25.70
C TRP A 134 9.15 29.22 -27.06
N ALA A 135 8.18 29.83 -27.76
CA ALA A 135 7.79 29.45 -29.12
C ALA A 135 8.98 29.57 -30.08
N ARG A 136 9.18 28.54 -30.93
CA ARG A 136 10.28 28.52 -31.89
C ARG A 136 9.94 29.31 -33.16
N LYS A 137 8.64 29.37 -33.49
CA LYS A 137 8.10 30.10 -34.64
C LYS A 137 6.87 30.92 -34.25
N GLN A 138 6.48 31.87 -35.09
CA GLN A 138 5.31 32.74 -34.82
C GLN A 138 4.00 31.94 -34.89
N GLU A 139 3.92 30.95 -35.74
CA GLU A 139 2.76 30.08 -35.92
C GLU A 139 2.45 29.29 -34.65
N ASP A 140 3.48 28.92 -33.87
CA ASP A 140 3.34 28.18 -32.61
C ASP A 140 2.58 28.97 -31.54
N LYS A 141 2.49 30.30 -31.69
CA LYS A 141 1.75 31.18 -30.77
C LYS A 141 0.24 31.13 -30.99
N TYR A 142 -0.23 30.59 -32.12
CA TYR A 142 -1.66 30.41 -32.38
C TYR A 142 -2.10 29.04 -31.87
N VAL A 143 -2.81 29.04 -30.74
CA VAL A 143 -3.19 27.81 -30.03
C VAL A 143 -4.69 27.59 -30.08
N ILE A 144 -5.12 26.33 -30.18
CA ILE A 144 -6.55 25.99 -30.10
C ILE A 144 -6.97 26.07 -28.64
N SER A 145 -7.86 27.01 -28.32
CA SER A 145 -8.36 27.17 -26.95
C SER A 145 -9.66 27.98 -26.88
N ASP A 146 -10.33 27.86 -25.74
CA ASP A 146 -11.38 28.79 -25.33
C ASP A 146 -10.85 29.82 -24.34
N PHE A 147 -11.66 30.84 -24.05
CA PHE A 147 -11.38 31.82 -23.02
C PHE A 147 -11.95 31.36 -21.66
N TYR A 148 -11.22 31.64 -20.59
CA TYR A 148 -11.55 31.25 -19.23
C TYR A 148 -11.38 32.43 -18.26
N ALA A 149 -12.29 32.53 -17.31
CA ALA A 149 -12.16 33.41 -16.16
C ALA A 149 -11.64 32.62 -14.96
N LEU A 150 -10.64 33.17 -14.27
CA LEU A 150 -10.14 32.63 -13.02
C LEU A 150 -11.13 32.97 -11.89
N LYS A 151 -11.57 31.95 -11.17
CA LYS A 151 -12.36 32.07 -9.94
C LYS A 151 -11.55 31.52 -8.78
N SER A 152 -11.20 32.39 -7.84
CA SER A 152 -10.52 32.01 -6.61
C SER A 152 -11.50 32.01 -5.45
N TYR A 153 -11.58 30.91 -4.71
CA TYR A 153 -12.41 30.80 -3.52
C TYR A 153 -11.78 29.85 -2.50
N GLU A 154 -12.26 29.90 -1.27
CA GLU A 154 -11.82 29.02 -0.19
C GLU A 154 -12.84 27.90 0.03
N VAL A 155 -12.34 26.67 0.18
CA VAL A 155 -13.15 25.49 0.47
C VAL A 155 -12.77 24.98 1.86
N GLN A 156 -13.75 24.82 2.73
CA GLN A 156 -13.55 24.16 4.01
C GLN A 156 -13.71 22.64 3.83
N GLU A 157 -12.64 21.90 4.05
CA GLU A 157 -12.69 20.44 4.12
C GLU A 157 -12.73 20.00 5.58
N THR A 158 -13.62 19.04 5.88
CA THR A 158 -13.84 18.57 7.25
C THR A 158 -13.91 17.05 7.26
N LYS A 159 -13.30 16.45 8.28
CA LYS A 159 -13.36 15.02 8.52
C LYS A 159 -13.72 14.71 9.97
N TYR A 160 -14.61 13.76 10.14
CA TYR A 160 -15.09 13.25 11.42
C TYR A 160 -14.55 11.84 11.63
N PHE A 161 -14.19 11.55 12.88
CA PHE A 161 -13.76 10.25 13.34
C PHE A 161 -14.55 9.88 14.60
N ILE A 162 -15.01 8.64 14.67
CA ILE A 162 -15.66 8.09 15.85
C ILE A 162 -14.97 6.78 16.25
N PHE A 163 -14.63 6.68 17.53
CA PHE A 163 -13.95 5.53 18.11
C PHE A 163 -14.94 4.81 19.01
N LEU A 164 -15.28 3.56 18.68
CA LEU A 164 -16.29 2.77 19.37
C LEU A 164 -15.73 1.42 19.81
N VAL A 165 -16.33 0.83 20.83
CA VAL A 165 -16.21 -0.61 21.14
C VAL A 165 -17.59 -1.21 21.25
N VAL A 166 -17.83 -2.26 20.46
CA VAL A 166 -19.10 -2.98 20.44
C VAL A 166 -18.93 -4.31 21.14
N THR A 167 -19.71 -4.56 22.18
CA THR A 167 -19.65 -5.77 23.00
C THR A 167 -20.97 -6.53 22.89
N ASP A 168 -20.92 -7.79 22.45
CA ASP A 168 -22.09 -8.67 22.40
C ASP A 168 -22.03 -9.66 23.58
N ILE A 169 -23.13 -9.78 24.32
CA ILE A 169 -23.27 -10.62 25.52
C ILE A 169 -24.44 -11.58 25.31
N GLU A 170 -24.23 -12.86 25.63
CA GLU A 170 -25.31 -13.84 25.65
C GLU A 170 -26.21 -13.63 26.88
N ILE A 171 -27.50 -13.41 26.66
CA ILE A 171 -28.44 -13.11 27.75
C ILE A 171 -28.66 -14.32 28.67
N SER A 172 -28.72 -15.53 28.11
CA SER A 172 -29.00 -16.75 28.88
C SER A 172 -27.87 -17.20 29.80
N THR A 173 -26.62 -16.88 29.45
CA THR A 173 -25.41 -17.37 30.16
C THR A 173 -24.57 -16.25 30.76
N PHE A 174 -24.86 -14.99 30.42
CA PHE A 174 -24.03 -13.81 30.72
C PHE A 174 -22.56 -14.02 30.28
N PHE A 175 -22.38 -14.61 29.11
CA PHE A 175 -21.07 -14.82 28.50
C PHE A 175 -20.79 -13.72 27.46
N ILE A 176 -19.58 -13.15 27.46
CA ILE A 176 -19.16 -12.21 26.41
C ILE A 176 -18.93 -13.00 25.12
N LYS A 177 -19.75 -12.76 24.10
CA LYS A 177 -19.59 -13.37 22.76
C LYS A 177 -18.50 -12.69 21.95
N SER A 178 -18.38 -11.36 22.05
CA SER A 178 -17.34 -10.60 21.33
C SER A 178 -17.08 -9.24 21.98
N ILE A 179 -15.87 -8.71 21.79
CA ILE A 179 -15.49 -7.32 22.09
C ILE A 179 -14.81 -6.78 20.84
N THR A 180 -15.46 -5.85 20.14
CA THR A 180 -15.00 -5.39 18.82
C THR A 180 -14.78 -3.87 18.82
N PRO A 181 -13.53 -3.40 19.00
CA PRO A 181 -13.17 -2.01 18.79
C PRO A 181 -13.20 -1.65 17.31
N ILE A 182 -13.81 -0.52 16.97
CA ILE A 182 -14.01 -0.06 15.59
C ILE A 182 -13.79 1.46 15.48
N VAL A 183 -13.29 1.88 14.33
CA VAL A 183 -13.11 3.30 14.00
C VAL A 183 -13.89 3.63 12.73
N GLY A 184 -14.82 4.57 12.87
CA GLY A 184 -15.55 5.16 11.75
C GLY A 184 -14.90 6.45 11.30
N LYS A 185 -14.75 6.66 9.99
CA LYS A 185 -14.29 7.93 9.41
C LYS A 185 -15.12 8.34 8.19
N CYS A 186 -15.51 9.63 8.13
CA CYS A 186 -16.17 10.20 6.95
C CYS A 186 -16.18 11.75 7.00
N SER A 187 -16.74 12.38 5.97
CA SER A 187 -16.96 13.83 5.91
C SER A 187 -18.14 14.30 6.77
N THR A 188 -19.00 13.40 7.26
CA THR A 188 -20.05 13.68 8.24
C THR A 188 -20.04 12.64 9.36
N ILE A 189 -20.51 13.02 10.55
CA ILE A 189 -20.54 12.11 11.72
C ILE A 189 -21.47 10.91 11.51
N GLU A 190 -22.65 11.10 10.91
CA GLU A 190 -23.60 10.01 10.62
C GLU A 190 -23.00 8.96 9.68
N LYS A 191 -22.34 9.40 8.60
CA LYS A 191 -21.65 8.48 7.70
C LYS A 191 -20.44 7.81 8.36
N ALA A 192 -19.78 8.49 9.30
CA ALA A 192 -18.72 7.88 10.09
C ALA A 192 -19.28 6.74 10.96
N ILE A 193 -20.46 6.93 11.57
CA ILE A 193 -21.18 5.89 12.32
C ILE A 193 -21.58 4.72 11.41
N GLU A 194 -22.18 4.98 10.23
CA GLU A 194 -22.51 3.94 9.26
C GLU A 194 -21.28 3.13 8.82
N ASN A 195 -20.16 3.81 8.56
CA ASN A 195 -18.91 3.15 8.20
C ASN A 195 -18.35 2.32 9.36
N ALA A 196 -18.50 2.76 10.61
CA ALA A 196 -18.14 1.97 11.78
C ALA A 196 -18.97 0.68 11.86
N HIS A 197 -20.29 0.76 11.65
CA HIS A 197 -21.17 -0.42 11.61
C HIS A 197 -20.79 -1.40 10.49
N ARG A 198 -20.53 -0.91 9.28
CA ARG A 198 -20.05 -1.75 8.17
C ARG A 198 -18.73 -2.43 8.51
N ARG A 199 -17.83 -1.75 9.21
CA ARG A 199 -16.58 -2.36 9.70
C ARG A 199 -16.90 -3.47 10.70
N PHE A 200 -17.72 -3.19 11.71
CA PHE A 200 -18.14 -4.15 12.73
C PHE A 200 -18.66 -5.45 12.11
N SER A 201 -19.62 -5.38 11.17
CA SER A 201 -20.19 -6.58 10.55
C SER A 201 -19.19 -7.45 9.78
N THR A 202 -18.00 -6.93 9.48
CA THR A 202 -16.93 -7.68 8.78
C THR A 202 -15.81 -8.20 9.68
N VAL A 203 -15.61 -7.63 10.87
CA VAL A 203 -14.42 -7.90 11.72
C VAL A 203 -14.73 -8.54 13.07
N VAL A 204 -16.00 -8.79 13.39
CA VAL A 204 -16.39 -9.42 14.66
C VAL A 204 -15.75 -10.81 14.80
N ASN A 205 -15.01 -10.99 15.89
CA ASN A 205 -14.44 -12.26 16.31
C ASN A 205 -15.29 -12.83 17.45
N GLU A 206 -16.02 -13.91 17.16
CA GLU A 206 -16.81 -14.62 18.18
C GLU A 206 -15.91 -15.51 19.03
N TYR A 207 -16.04 -15.40 20.35
CA TYR A 207 -15.26 -16.19 21.30
C TYR A 207 -15.67 -17.66 21.26
N SER A 208 -14.69 -18.55 21.38
CA SER A 208 -14.90 -20.00 21.35
C SER A 208 -14.15 -20.68 22.51
N PRO A 209 -14.74 -21.73 23.11
CA PRO A 209 -14.03 -22.55 24.09
C PRO A 209 -12.70 -23.12 23.60
N ASP A 210 -12.55 -23.37 22.30
CA ASP A 210 -11.36 -24.02 21.74
C ASP A 210 -10.19 -23.03 21.52
N LYS A 211 -10.45 -21.72 21.59
CA LYS A 211 -9.42 -20.67 21.43
C LYS A 211 -8.68 -20.41 22.74
N LEU A 212 -7.41 -20.02 22.63
CA LEU A 212 -6.63 -19.59 23.78
C LEU A 212 -7.13 -18.24 24.29
N ASP A 213 -7.38 -18.17 25.60
CA ASP A 213 -7.78 -16.95 26.27
C ASP A 213 -6.52 -16.12 26.60
N ILE A 214 -6.47 -14.89 26.08
CA ILE A 214 -5.35 -13.95 26.29
C ILE A 214 -5.90 -12.67 26.92
N ALA A 215 -5.33 -12.26 28.05
CA ALA A 215 -5.62 -10.96 28.62
C ALA A 215 -4.69 -9.88 28.04
N VAL A 216 -5.21 -8.68 27.83
CA VAL A 216 -4.43 -7.51 27.42
C VAL A 216 -4.53 -6.43 28.50
N LEU A 217 -3.40 -5.81 28.79
CA LEU A 217 -3.26 -4.71 29.74
C LEU A 217 -2.51 -3.55 29.07
N PHE A 218 -3.00 -2.34 29.28
CA PHE A 218 -2.32 -1.11 28.87
C PHE A 218 -1.91 -0.33 30.12
N GLU A 219 -0.73 0.28 30.08
CA GLU A 219 -0.31 1.22 31.11
C GLU A 219 -1.29 2.39 31.24
N LYS A 220 -1.41 2.94 32.45
CA LYS A 220 -2.25 4.12 32.68
C LYS A 220 -1.77 5.30 31.83
N GLY A 221 -2.69 5.94 31.11
CA GLY A 221 -2.37 7.08 30.24
C GLY A 221 -1.96 6.69 28.82
N PHE A 222 -2.06 5.40 28.45
CA PHE A 222 -1.89 4.97 27.07
C PHE A 222 -2.89 5.67 26.14
N ASP A 223 -2.44 6.11 24.95
CA ASP A 223 -3.28 6.81 23.97
C ASP A 223 -4.52 5.94 23.63
N PRO A 224 -5.75 6.42 23.91
CA PRO A 224 -6.97 5.63 23.70
C PRO A 224 -7.22 5.23 22.24
N VAL A 225 -6.77 6.05 21.29
CA VAL A 225 -6.90 5.78 19.86
C VAL A 225 -5.91 4.70 19.43
N LEU A 226 -4.68 4.74 19.94
CA LEU A 226 -3.69 3.68 19.70
C LEU A 226 -4.12 2.36 20.36
N ARG A 227 -4.62 2.41 21.61
CA ARG A 227 -5.23 1.25 22.30
C ARG A 227 -6.33 0.63 21.46
N THR A 228 -7.26 1.46 20.94
CA THR A 228 -8.35 1.01 20.07
C THR A 228 -7.81 0.33 18.82
N ALA A 229 -6.83 0.94 18.12
CA ALA A 229 -6.24 0.35 16.91
C ALA A 229 -5.53 -0.99 17.19
N LEU A 230 -4.78 -1.08 18.29
CA LEU A 230 -4.13 -2.31 18.75
C LEU A 230 -5.17 -3.41 19.01
N LEU A 231 -6.18 -3.10 19.81
CA LEU A 231 -7.24 -4.05 20.12
C LEU A 231 -8.03 -4.45 18.88
N THR A 232 -8.37 -3.52 17.97
CA THR A 232 -9.03 -3.87 16.70
C THR A 232 -8.21 -4.91 15.94
N GLN A 233 -6.91 -4.68 15.77
CA GLN A 233 -6.06 -5.60 15.00
C GLN A 233 -5.85 -6.94 15.70
N LEU A 234 -5.77 -6.95 17.04
CA LEU A 234 -5.73 -8.17 17.83
C LEU A 234 -7.03 -8.97 17.70
N GLN A 235 -8.19 -8.30 17.67
CA GLN A 235 -9.49 -8.94 17.52
C GLN A 235 -9.73 -9.44 16.08
N GLU A 236 -9.17 -8.80 15.06
CA GLU A 236 -9.13 -9.35 13.69
C GLU A 236 -8.35 -10.68 13.61
N ASP A 237 -7.50 -10.98 14.61
CA ASP A 237 -6.86 -12.28 14.77
C ASP A 237 -7.78 -13.31 15.43
N THR A 238 -8.30 -14.23 14.62
CA THR A 238 -9.29 -15.21 15.07
C THR A 238 -8.72 -16.35 15.92
N ARG A 239 -7.41 -16.38 16.18
CA ARG A 239 -6.72 -17.45 16.93
C ARG A 239 -7.02 -17.45 18.43
N TYR A 240 -7.33 -16.26 18.96
CA TYR A 240 -7.41 -16.03 20.40
C TYR A 240 -8.75 -15.41 20.79
N ASN A 241 -9.15 -15.66 22.03
CA ASN A 241 -10.12 -14.83 22.72
C ASN A 241 -9.34 -13.74 23.44
N ILE A 242 -9.44 -12.50 22.96
CA ILE A 242 -8.69 -11.35 23.49
C ILE A 242 -9.54 -10.62 24.54
N TYR A 243 -9.18 -10.73 25.81
CA TYR A 243 -9.86 -10.04 26.91
C TYR A 243 -9.10 -8.77 27.30
N ASP A 244 -9.64 -7.60 26.96
CA ASP A 244 -9.19 -6.33 27.56
C ASP A 244 -9.80 -6.23 28.97
N ARG A 245 -8.99 -6.58 29.97
CA ARG A 245 -9.48 -6.71 31.35
C ARG A 245 -9.91 -5.37 31.95
N LEU A 246 -9.16 -4.30 31.66
CA LEU A 246 -9.50 -2.96 32.12
C LEU A 246 -10.82 -2.49 31.50
N TYR A 247 -11.00 -2.73 30.20
CA TYR A 247 -12.26 -2.40 29.52
C TYR A 247 -13.44 -3.21 30.06
N ILE A 248 -13.25 -4.50 30.30
CA ILE A 248 -14.31 -5.36 30.86
C ILE A 248 -14.72 -4.87 32.25
N ASP A 249 -13.77 -4.49 33.10
CA ASP A 249 -14.05 -3.95 34.43
C ASP A 249 -14.83 -2.62 34.33
N GLU A 250 -14.43 -1.71 33.42
CA GLU A 250 -15.14 -0.45 33.14
C GLU A 250 -16.59 -0.71 32.67
N VAL A 251 -16.77 -1.59 31.68
CA VAL A 251 -18.11 -1.97 31.19
C VAL A 251 -18.93 -2.61 32.29
N MET A 252 -18.33 -3.45 33.14
CA MET A 252 -19.04 -4.09 34.25
C MET A 252 -19.51 -3.12 35.32
N GLU A 253 -18.70 -2.11 35.65
CA GLU A 253 -19.12 -1.03 36.54
C GLU A 253 -20.33 -0.27 35.96
N ILE A 254 -20.27 0.04 34.65
CA ILE A 254 -21.38 0.67 33.93
C ILE A 254 -22.63 -0.23 33.95
N LEU A 255 -22.49 -1.52 33.63
CA LEU A 255 -23.60 -2.48 33.62
C LEU A 255 -24.30 -2.58 34.99
N ARG A 256 -23.52 -2.66 36.07
CA ARG A 256 -24.03 -2.78 37.45
C ARG A 256 -24.74 -1.52 37.92
N THR A 257 -24.22 -0.34 37.60
CA THR A 257 -24.80 0.94 38.03
C THR A 257 -26.06 1.32 37.27
N SER A 258 -26.33 0.65 36.15
CA SER A 258 -27.31 1.10 35.16
C SER A 258 -28.51 0.16 34.99
N ASP A 259 -28.64 -0.83 35.87
CA ASP A 259 -29.72 -1.83 35.97
C ASP A 259 -30.12 -2.48 34.63
N LEU A 260 -29.13 -2.71 33.76
CA LEU A 260 -29.37 -3.06 32.36
C LEU A 260 -30.06 -4.42 32.17
N PHE A 261 -30.00 -5.29 33.18
CA PHE A 261 -30.59 -6.63 33.12
C PHE A 261 -31.57 -6.93 34.25
N GLY A 262 -31.91 -5.96 35.12
CA GLY A 262 -32.88 -6.17 36.21
C GLY A 262 -32.45 -7.20 37.25
N VAL A 263 -31.15 -7.48 37.38
CA VAL A 263 -30.59 -8.46 38.33
C VAL A 263 -29.54 -7.78 39.19
N GLU A 264 -29.74 -7.80 40.52
CA GLU A 264 -28.88 -7.11 41.49
C GLU A 264 -27.42 -7.62 41.52
N GLN A 265 -27.10 -8.75 40.87
CA GLN A 265 -25.75 -9.29 40.80
C GLN A 265 -25.46 -10.00 39.47
N ILE A 266 -24.93 -9.26 38.50
CA ILE A 266 -24.40 -9.84 37.26
C ILE A 266 -22.92 -10.12 37.43
N VAL A 267 -22.55 -11.39 37.28
CA VAL A 267 -21.16 -11.86 37.26
C VAL A 267 -20.91 -12.48 35.89
N LEU A 268 -20.16 -11.77 35.04
CA LEU A 268 -19.67 -12.35 33.79
C LEU A 268 -18.69 -13.47 34.12
N LYS A 269 -18.88 -14.63 33.48
CA LYS A 269 -17.99 -15.78 33.65
C LYS A 269 -16.84 -15.68 32.65
N PHE A 270 -15.61 -15.67 33.16
CA PHE A 270 -14.39 -15.74 32.35
C PHE A 270 -13.58 -16.96 32.71
N ARG A 271 -12.90 -17.52 31.72
CA ARG A 271 -11.84 -18.52 31.95
C ARG A 271 -10.54 -17.79 32.29
N PRO A 272 -9.70 -18.34 33.20
CA PRO A 272 -8.39 -17.77 33.45
C PRO A 272 -7.58 -17.68 32.15
N PRO A 273 -7.07 -16.49 31.78
CA PRO A 273 -6.29 -16.34 30.56
C PRO A 273 -4.97 -17.11 30.68
N LYS A 274 -4.53 -17.77 29.61
CA LYS A 274 -3.25 -18.49 29.56
C LYS A 274 -2.06 -17.54 29.44
N TYR A 275 -2.27 -16.42 28.73
CA TYR A 275 -1.25 -15.40 28.52
C TYR A 275 -1.75 -14.01 28.87
N LEU A 276 -0.82 -13.14 29.28
CA LEU A 276 -1.04 -11.72 29.50
C LEU A 276 -0.13 -10.93 28.56
N ILE A 277 -0.71 -10.09 27.71
CA ILE A 277 0.01 -9.12 26.89
C ILE A 277 -0.07 -7.77 27.60
N THR A 278 1.08 -7.12 27.80
CA THR A 278 1.18 -5.79 28.39
C THR A 278 1.74 -4.81 27.36
N PHE A 279 1.18 -3.61 27.33
CA PHE A 279 1.66 -2.48 26.55
C PHE A 279 2.07 -1.36 27.51
N GLU A 280 3.37 -1.07 27.56
CA GLU A 280 3.99 -0.21 28.58
C GLU A 280 4.99 0.77 27.92
N ASN A 281 5.45 1.76 28.69
CA ASN A 281 6.46 2.74 28.30
C ASN A 281 6.06 3.53 27.04
N LEU A 282 4.81 3.99 26.99
CA LEU A 282 4.37 4.85 25.89
C LEU A 282 5.10 6.19 25.97
N VAL A 283 5.89 6.49 24.94
CA VAL A 283 6.46 7.83 24.71
C VAL A 283 5.77 8.38 23.49
N GLN A 284 5.25 9.61 23.57
CA GLN A 284 4.66 10.33 22.45
C GLN A 284 5.17 11.76 22.43
N LEU A 285 5.57 12.23 21.24
CA LEU A 285 6.07 13.58 21.01
C LEU A 285 5.44 14.10 19.72
N ASP A 286 4.71 15.19 19.84
CA ASP A 286 4.10 15.89 18.72
C ASP A 286 4.80 17.24 18.53
N ASN A 287 5.40 17.44 17.35
CA ASN A 287 6.16 18.64 17.00
C ASN A 287 5.54 19.31 15.79
N GLN A 288 5.47 20.64 15.82
CA GLN A 288 5.05 21.45 14.69
C GLN A 288 6.22 22.31 14.21
N THR A 289 6.54 22.21 12.93
CA THR A 289 7.60 23.00 12.29
C THR A 289 7.08 23.67 11.02
N ALA A 290 7.66 24.80 10.66
CA ALA A 290 7.32 25.51 9.44
C ALA A 290 8.62 26.02 8.80
N GLU A 291 8.94 25.49 7.63
CA GLU A 291 10.18 25.78 6.90
C GLU A 291 9.85 26.16 5.47
N ASP A 292 10.60 27.10 4.90
CA ASP A 292 10.40 27.51 3.51
C ASP A 292 10.80 26.39 2.56
N ARG A 293 9.92 26.10 1.59
CA ARG A 293 10.14 25.07 0.56
C ARG A 293 9.78 25.63 -0.82
N TYR A 294 10.62 25.33 -1.80
CA TYR A 294 10.36 25.63 -3.20
C TYR A 294 9.45 24.56 -3.81
N TYR A 295 8.32 24.99 -4.37
CA TYR A 295 7.46 24.16 -5.20
C TYR A 295 7.60 24.61 -6.65
N PHE A 296 7.90 23.68 -7.56
CA PHE A 296 8.16 23.94 -8.97
C PHE A 296 6.96 23.51 -9.81
N PHE A 297 6.50 24.39 -10.69
CA PHE A 297 5.37 24.13 -11.59
C PHE A 297 5.84 24.35 -13.02
N GLU A 298 5.75 23.32 -13.85
CA GLU A 298 6.20 23.40 -15.24
C GLU A 298 5.39 24.46 -15.99
N ASN A 299 6.10 25.37 -16.65
CA ASN A 299 5.56 26.47 -17.42
C ASN A 299 6.30 26.54 -18.78
N PRO A 300 5.84 25.77 -19.78
CA PRO A 300 6.46 25.73 -21.10
C PRO A 300 6.25 26.99 -21.95
N VAL A 301 5.44 27.96 -21.50
CA VAL A 301 5.08 29.16 -22.29
C VAL A 301 6.01 30.32 -21.96
N ASN A 302 6.12 30.65 -20.68
CA ASN A 302 6.90 31.78 -20.17
C ASN A 302 7.62 31.49 -18.85
N GLY A 303 7.85 30.22 -18.51
CA GLY A 303 8.58 29.84 -17.31
C GLY A 303 9.97 30.49 -17.29
N GLN A 304 10.34 31.07 -16.15
CA GLN A 304 11.55 31.88 -16.02
C GLN A 304 12.65 31.19 -15.22
N TYR A 305 12.40 29.97 -14.75
CA TYR A 305 13.30 29.25 -13.87
C TYR A 305 13.58 27.84 -14.37
N ILE A 306 14.75 27.35 -14.02
CA ILE A 306 15.12 25.94 -14.14
C ILE A 306 15.36 25.39 -12.74
N ARG A 307 15.11 24.09 -12.56
CA ARG A 307 15.33 23.43 -11.27
C ARG A 307 16.77 22.91 -11.20
N ARG A 308 17.54 23.35 -10.20
CA ARG A 308 18.88 22.83 -9.93
C ARG A 308 18.98 22.30 -8.51
N THR A 309 19.60 21.14 -8.35
CA THR A 309 19.88 20.58 -7.03
C THR A 309 21.24 21.08 -6.55
N ILE A 310 21.26 21.82 -5.45
CA ILE A 310 22.49 22.31 -4.79
C ILE A 310 22.48 21.76 -3.36
N ASN A 311 23.53 21.03 -2.97
CA ASN A 311 23.64 20.39 -1.66
C ASN A 311 22.42 19.52 -1.28
N GLY A 312 21.82 18.83 -2.27
CA GLY A 312 20.62 18.00 -2.07
C GLY A 312 19.29 18.76 -2.02
N LEU A 313 19.29 20.09 -2.16
CA LEU A 313 18.09 20.92 -2.19
C LEU A 313 17.83 21.43 -3.62
N ASP A 314 16.59 21.25 -4.09
CA ASP A 314 16.15 21.82 -5.35
C ASP A 314 15.88 23.32 -5.18
N VAL A 315 16.59 24.15 -5.95
CA VAL A 315 16.48 25.61 -5.94
C VAL A 315 16.17 26.16 -7.34
N PRO A 316 15.36 27.24 -7.43
CA PRO A 316 15.06 27.89 -8.70
C PRO A 316 16.23 28.75 -9.17
N VAL A 317 16.66 28.54 -10.42
CA VAL A 317 17.68 29.37 -11.07
C VAL A 317 17.07 30.12 -12.24
N ARG A 318 17.18 31.45 -12.23
CA ARG A 318 16.55 32.29 -13.24
C ARG A 318 17.26 32.18 -14.60
N VAL A 319 16.47 32.09 -15.66
CA VAL A 319 16.97 31.99 -17.04
C VAL A 319 16.50 33.15 -17.91
N GLU A 320 17.21 33.35 -19.02
CA GLU A 320 16.80 34.28 -20.08
C GLU A 320 15.62 33.68 -20.87
N VAL A 321 14.45 34.24 -20.66
CA VAL A 321 13.20 33.77 -21.24
C VAL A 321 13.20 33.96 -22.76
N GLY A 322 12.94 32.88 -23.51
CA GLY A 322 12.92 32.88 -24.99
C GLY A 322 14.31 32.88 -25.64
N GLY A 323 15.39 32.89 -24.85
CA GLY A 323 16.77 32.90 -25.33
C GLY A 323 17.31 31.49 -25.56
N TYR A 324 17.20 30.96 -26.78
CA TYR A 324 17.87 29.71 -27.16
C TYR A 324 19.20 29.97 -27.84
N TYR A 325 20.19 29.16 -27.48
CA TYR A 325 21.56 29.27 -27.92
C TYR A 325 22.08 27.93 -28.43
N ARG A 326 22.96 27.99 -29.42
CA ARG A 326 23.70 26.85 -29.96
C ARG A 326 25.19 27.04 -29.65
N TYR A 327 25.86 25.97 -29.22
CA TYR A 327 27.30 26.01 -29.04
C TYR A 327 28.02 25.93 -30.39
N ASP A 328 28.76 26.97 -30.74
CA ASP A 328 29.66 27.02 -31.88
C ASP A 328 31.02 26.47 -31.45
N SER A 329 31.29 25.22 -31.83
CA SER A 329 32.54 24.52 -31.50
C SER A 329 33.77 25.17 -32.14
N THR A 330 33.61 25.87 -33.27
CA THR A 330 34.70 26.51 -34.02
C THR A 330 35.22 27.73 -33.24
N ASN A 331 34.29 28.56 -32.75
CA ASN A 331 34.61 29.78 -32.01
C ASN A 331 34.55 29.59 -30.48
N LYS A 332 34.29 28.37 -30.01
CA LYS A 332 34.12 28.00 -28.59
C LYS A 332 33.19 28.95 -27.83
N ARG A 333 32.04 29.31 -28.44
CA ARG A 333 31.09 30.29 -27.88
C ARG A 333 29.64 29.86 -28.10
N TYR A 334 28.73 30.39 -27.30
CA TYR A 334 27.30 30.22 -27.51
C TYR A 334 26.75 31.34 -28.39
N VAL A 335 26.01 30.98 -29.43
CA VAL A 335 25.40 31.90 -30.40
C VAL A 335 23.89 31.77 -30.32
N PHE A 336 23.17 32.88 -30.28
CA PHE A 336 21.71 32.89 -30.28
C PHE A 336 21.18 32.20 -31.55
N ASP A 337 20.34 31.19 -31.36
CA ASP A 337 19.72 30.40 -32.42
C ASP A 337 18.37 29.90 -31.90
N ILE A 338 17.32 30.66 -32.19
CA ILE A 338 15.97 30.36 -31.68
C ILE A 338 15.41 29.06 -32.24
N GLU A 339 15.79 28.65 -33.46
CA GLU A 339 15.21 27.47 -34.11
C GLU A 339 15.95 26.17 -33.73
N LYS A 340 17.29 26.22 -33.68
CA LYS A 340 18.14 25.01 -33.49
C LYS A 340 18.92 25.02 -32.19
N GLY A 341 18.84 26.08 -31.39
CA GLY A 341 19.50 26.18 -30.09
C GLY A 341 18.86 25.30 -29.02
N SER A 342 19.69 24.63 -28.21
CA SER A 342 19.27 23.78 -27.09
C SER A 342 19.81 24.25 -25.73
N TYR A 343 20.63 25.30 -25.75
CA TYR A 343 21.18 25.89 -24.54
C TYR A 343 20.39 27.14 -24.17
N VAL A 344 20.28 27.40 -22.88
CA VAL A 344 19.64 28.58 -22.33
C VAL A 344 20.62 29.28 -21.42
N LYS A 345 20.66 30.61 -21.56
CA LYS A 345 21.46 31.46 -20.67
C LYS A 345 20.78 31.51 -19.31
N TYR A 346 21.53 31.22 -18.24
CA TYR A 346 21.05 31.41 -16.88
C TYR A 346 21.94 32.40 -16.13
N TYR A 347 21.29 33.23 -15.33
CA TYR A 347 21.95 34.29 -14.58
C TYR A 347 22.56 33.68 -13.31
N LYS A 348 23.85 33.93 -13.13
CA LYS A 348 24.52 33.67 -11.86
C LYS A 348 24.53 34.95 -11.00
N GLY A 349 25.12 34.89 -9.80
CA GLY A 349 25.23 36.07 -8.93
C GLY A 349 25.95 37.23 -9.62
N PRO A 350 25.84 38.47 -9.11
CA PRO A 350 26.32 39.69 -9.78
C PRO A 350 27.82 39.73 -10.13
N TRP A 351 28.62 38.76 -9.68
CA TRP A 351 30.07 38.67 -9.89
C TRP A 351 30.49 37.49 -10.78
N GLU A 352 29.55 36.66 -11.21
CA GLU A 352 29.83 35.44 -11.98
C GLU A 352 29.49 35.65 -13.45
N LYS A 353 30.31 35.07 -14.35
CA LYS A 353 30.02 35.10 -15.80
C LYS A 353 28.71 34.37 -16.09
N ASP A 354 27.97 34.93 -17.05
CA ASP A 354 26.82 34.27 -17.66
C ASP A 354 27.18 32.84 -18.08
N ASN A 355 26.32 31.88 -17.77
CA ASN A 355 26.53 30.50 -18.12
C ASN A 355 25.34 29.97 -18.92
N TYR A 356 25.62 28.90 -19.66
CA TYR A 356 24.65 28.25 -20.54
C TYR A 356 24.43 26.83 -20.05
N VAL A 357 23.18 26.38 -20.10
CA VAL A 357 22.81 25.03 -19.71
C VAL A 357 21.94 24.43 -20.79
N PHE A 358 22.16 23.16 -21.09
CA PHE A 358 21.23 22.39 -21.90
C PHE A 358 19.98 22.14 -21.06
N GLU A 359 18.86 22.74 -21.45
CA GLU A 359 17.60 22.62 -20.70
C GLU A 359 16.41 22.76 -21.66
N THR A 360 15.37 21.99 -21.38
CA THR A 360 14.12 21.98 -22.18
C THR A 360 12.87 22.17 -21.32
N ARG A 361 13.01 22.17 -19.99
CA ARG A 361 11.90 22.37 -19.05
C ARG A 361 12.09 23.64 -18.25
N PHE A 362 11.06 24.48 -18.27
CA PHE A 362 11.03 25.74 -17.54
C PHE A 362 9.90 25.73 -16.54
N TYR A 363 10.09 26.47 -15.45
CA TYR A 363 9.22 26.42 -14.29
C TYR A 363 8.86 27.83 -13.84
N ASP A 364 7.67 27.95 -13.29
CA ASP A 364 7.38 28.93 -12.23
C ASP A 364 7.70 28.26 -10.89
N TYR A 365 7.97 29.06 -9.86
CA TYR A 365 8.12 28.54 -8.51
C TYR A 365 7.27 29.32 -7.53
N ASN A 366 6.76 28.62 -6.52
CA ASN A 366 6.20 29.24 -5.32
C ASN A 366 7.13 28.91 -4.15
N LEU A 367 7.57 29.94 -3.44
CA LEU A 367 8.14 29.77 -2.10
C LEU A 367 6.97 29.69 -1.13
N TYR A 368 6.78 28.52 -0.54
CA TYR A 368 5.69 28.27 0.40
C TYR A 368 6.29 27.79 1.71
N LYS A 369 5.66 28.18 2.83
CA LYS A 369 6.10 27.78 4.17
C LYS A 369 5.11 26.75 4.74
N PRO A 370 5.18 25.49 4.30
CA PRO A 370 4.25 24.46 4.75
C PRO A 370 4.38 24.22 6.25
N THR A 371 3.23 24.11 6.92
CA THR A 371 3.16 23.59 8.29
C THR A 371 3.32 22.08 8.24
N ARG A 372 4.38 21.57 8.87
CA ARG A 372 4.65 20.15 9.05
C ARG A 372 4.35 19.76 10.49
N LEU A 373 3.55 18.72 10.66
CA LEU A 373 3.31 18.07 11.94
C LEU A 373 4.06 16.75 11.97
N THR A 374 4.91 16.57 12.97
CA THR A 374 5.68 15.35 13.20
C THR A 374 5.21 14.70 14.49
N THR A 375 4.72 13.47 14.40
CA THR A 375 4.33 12.67 15.57
C THR A 375 5.26 11.49 15.69
N PHE A 376 6.04 11.47 16.77
CA PHE A 376 6.77 10.30 17.20
C PHE A 376 6.00 9.58 18.29
N TYR A 377 5.93 8.26 18.22
CA TYR A 377 5.49 7.45 19.35
C TYR A 377 6.26 6.13 19.43
N SER A 378 6.37 5.61 20.64
CA SER A 378 6.93 4.29 20.89
C SER A 378 6.33 3.62 22.12
N PHE A 379 6.28 2.29 22.13
CA PHE A 379 5.82 1.50 23.27
C PHE A 379 6.53 0.13 23.29
N LEU A 380 6.59 -0.46 24.47
CA LEU A 380 7.11 -1.81 24.70
C LEU A 380 5.93 -2.78 24.90
N MET A 381 5.94 -3.87 24.15
CA MET A 381 5.01 -4.98 24.36
C MET A 381 5.73 -6.14 25.03
N LYS A 382 5.12 -6.73 26.06
CA LYS A 382 5.60 -7.96 26.71
C LYS A 382 4.49 -8.99 26.79
N VAL A 383 4.86 -10.26 26.70
CA VAL A 383 3.97 -11.42 26.76
C VAL A 383 4.39 -12.29 27.94
N PHE A 384 3.48 -12.54 28.87
CA PHE A 384 3.71 -13.38 30.04
C PHE A 384 2.84 -14.63 30.01
N ASP A 385 3.42 -15.77 30.41
CA ASP A 385 2.67 -16.97 30.78
C ASP A 385 2.07 -16.74 32.18
N THR A 386 0.75 -16.79 32.29
CA THR A 386 0.06 -16.44 33.55
C THR A 386 0.21 -17.52 34.62
N GLN A 387 0.42 -18.77 34.21
CA GLN A 387 0.58 -19.90 35.13
C GLN A 387 1.99 -19.90 35.73
N LYS A 388 3.00 -19.65 34.90
CA LYS A 388 4.41 -19.65 35.30
C LYS A 388 4.90 -18.29 35.81
N GLY A 389 4.20 -17.20 35.47
CA GLY A 389 4.63 -15.83 35.78
C GLY A 389 5.89 -15.39 35.02
N THR A 390 6.23 -16.07 33.92
CA THR A 390 7.48 -15.88 33.18
C THR A 390 7.26 -15.08 31.90
N LEU A 391 8.22 -14.21 31.57
CA LEU A 391 8.24 -13.49 30.29
C LEU A 391 8.50 -14.48 29.15
N VAL A 392 7.54 -14.64 28.25
CA VAL A 392 7.63 -15.47 27.05
C VAL A 392 8.36 -14.73 25.94
N SER A 393 7.98 -13.47 25.71
CA SER A 393 8.57 -12.66 24.64
C SER A 393 8.31 -11.16 24.87
N SER A 394 9.13 -10.32 24.23
CA SER A 394 8.92 -8.87 24.25
C SER A 394 9.44 -8.22 22.97
N LYS A 395 8.84 -7.10 22.58
CA LYS A 395 9.28 -6.31 21.43
C LYS A 395 8.93 -4.84 21.61
N PHE A 396 9.88 -3.98 21.24
CA PHE A 396 9.71 -2.53 21.19
C PHE A 396 9.20 -2.11 19.82
N PHE A 397 8.22 -1.20 19.80
CA PHE A 397 7.64 -0.62 18.59
C PHE A 397 7.81 0.88 18.63
N SER A 398 8.24 1.48 17.53
CA SER A 398 8.37 2.93 17.40
C SER A 398 8.06 3.37 15.98
N LYS A 399 7.44 4.55 15.85
CA LYS A 399 7.21 5.19 14.56
C LYS A 399 7.34 6.69 14.65
N ASN A 400 7.75 7.28 13.53
CA ASN A 400 7.70 8.71 13.29
C ASN A 400 6.81 8.96 12.07
N ILE A 401 5.89 9.89 12.20
CA ILE A 401 4.93 10.26 11.17
C ILE A 401 5.16 11.73 10.83
N GLU A 402 5.23 12.04 9.55
CA GLU A 402 5.25 13.42 9.09
C GLU A 402 3.99 13.69 8.26
N THR A 403 3.29 14.77 8.57
CA THR A 403 2.13 15.22 7.80
C THR A 403 2.32 16.69 7.43
N ILE A 404 2.28 16.97 6.12
CA ILE A 404 2.26 18.33 5.61
C ILE A 404 0.81 18.76 5.44
N LEU A 405 0.37 19.72 6.25
CA LEU A 405 -1.06 20.08 6.33
C LEU A 405 -1.58 20.73 5.04
N LYS A 406 -0.74 21.52 4.38
CA LYS A 406 -1.08 22.28 3.18
C LYS A 406 0.11 22.38 2.25
N GLU A 407 -0.13 22.18 0.96
CA GLU A 407 0.85 22.37 -0.09
C GLU A 407 0.22 22.96 -1.35
N PRO A 408 0.94 23.81 -2.11
CA PRO A 408 0.46 24.30 -3.38
C PRO A 408 0.52 23.18 -4.45
N VAL A 409 -0.55 23.02 -5.21
CA VAL A 409 -0.66 22.01 -6.29
C VAL A 409 -0.54 22.61 -7.69
N ASP A 410 -0.63 23.92 -7.81
CA ASP A 410 -0.44 24.63 -9.08
C ASP A 410 0.27 25.98 -8.90
N ARG A 411 0.66 26.55 -10.04
CA ARG A 411 1.31 27.87 -10.11
C ARG A 411 0.40 29.05 -9.76
N PHE A 412 -0.91 28.85 -9.66
CA PHE A 412 -1.88 29.86 -9.23
C PHE A 412 -2.08 29.87 -7.71
N GLY A 413 -1.42 28.93 -7.00
CA GLY A 413 -1.46 28.79 -5.56
C GLY A 413 -2.75 28.12 -5.08
N SER A 414 -3.35 27.22 -5.87
CA SER A 414 -4.34 26.29 -5.31
C SER A 414 -3.64 25.36 -4.34
N GLU A 415 -4.34 24.99 -3.28
CA GLU A 415 -3.81 24.18 -2.19
C GLU A 415 -4.48 22.81 -2.15
N VAL A 416 -3.72 21.80 -1.75
CA VAL A 416 -4.22 20.52 -1.24
C VAL A 416 -4.02 20.47 0.27
N VAL A 417 -4.90 19.74 0.97
CA VAL A 417 -4.84 19.56 2.42
C VAL A 417 -4.65 18.11 2.78
N ASN A 418 -3.92 17.85 3.86
CA ASN A 418 -3.86 16.55 4.50
C ASN A 418 -4.25 16.69 5.97
N PHE A 419 -5.06 15.76 6.46
CA PHE A 419 -5.49 15.73 7.85
C PHE A 419 -4.46 14.98 8.70
N HIS A 420 -4.00 15.59 9.78
CA HIS A 420 -3.02 14.99 10.68
C HIS A 420 -3.59 13.78 11.41
N THR A 421 -4.87 13.84 11.81
CA THR A 421 -5.56 12.74 12.48
C THR A 421 -5.64 11.50 11.58
N ASP A 422 -5.82 11.67 10.26
CA ASP A 422 -5.78 10.57 9.31
C ASP A 422 -4.41 9.88 9.31
N GLY A 423 -3.34 10.65 9.16
CA GLY A 423 -1.97 10.14 9.17
C GLY A 423 -1.65 9.41 10.48
N LYS A 424 -2.09 9.97 11.61
CA LYS A 424 -1.95 9.37 12.94
C LYS A 424 -2.68 8.03 13.05
N VAL A 425 -3.97 7.98 12.70
CA VAL A 425 -4.78 6.75 12.75
C VAL A 425 -4.21 5.67 11.83
N GLU A 426 -3.80 6.03 10.60
CA GLU A 426 -3.22 5.06 9.66
C GLU A 426 -1.88 4.49 10.17
N SER A 427 -1.04 5.32 10.77
CA SER A 427 0.19 4.84 11.41
C SER A 427 -0.10 3.90 12.58
N TYR A 428 -1.09 4.23 13.42
CA TYR A 428 -1.51 3.41 14.56
C TYR A 428 -1.97 2.02 14.11
N TYR A 429 -2.84 1.94 13.11
CA TYR A 429 -3.24 0.65 12.52
C TYR A 429 -2.06 -0.10 11.91
N SER A 430 -1.13 0.61 11.26
CA SER A 430 0.08 -0.03 10.74
C SER A 430 1.00 -0.56 11.87
N ALA A 431 1.09 0.12 13.01
CA ALA A 431 1.82 -0.39 14.18
C ALA A 431 1.10 -1.59 14.81
N ALA A 432 -0.23 -1.54 14.87
CA ALA A 432 -1.05 -2.64 15.33
C ALA A 432 -0.89 -3.90 14.47
N ARG A 433 -0.74 -3.76 13.15
CA ARG A 433 -0.40 -4.88 12.25
C ARG A 433 0.96 -5.49 12.56
N GLN A 434 1.98 -4.66 12.82
CA GLN A 434 3.30 -5.16 13.22
C GLN A 434 3.26 -5.90 14.56
N VAL A 435 2.44 -5.42 15.50
CA VAL A 435 2.18 -6.10 16.78
C VAL A 435 1.53 -7.45 16.54
N GLN A 436 0.47 -7.51 15.73
CA GLN A 436 -0.19 -8.75 15.36
C GLN A 436 0.78 -9.72 14.70
N GLU A 437 1.54 -9.29 13.69
CA GLU A 437 2.54 -10.12 13.01
C GLU A 437 3.56 -10.70 13.98
N PHE A 438 4.03 -9.90 14.94
CA PHE A 438 4.93 -10.39 15.97
C PHE A 438 4.24 -11.41 16.90
N LEU A 439 3.03 -11.14 17.38
CA LEU A 439 2.30 -12.09 18.23
C LEU A 439 2.01 -13.41 17.52
N GLN A 440 1.79 -13.39 16.21
CA GLN A 440 1.64 -14.60 15.40
C GLN A 440 2.93 -15.44 15.33
N THR A 441 4.11 -14.83 15.54
CA THR A 441 5.37 -15.58 15.71
C THR A 441 5.55 -16.14 17.12
N VAL A 442 5.01 -15.46 18.14
CA VAL A 442 5.05 -15.93 19.54
C VAL A 442 4.04 -17.07 19.76
N PHE A 443 2.93 -17.02 19.03
CA PHE A 443 1.83 -17.95 19.12
C PHE A 443 1.48 -18.49 17.71
N PRO A 444 2.31 -19.38 17.14
CA PRO A 444 1.91 -20.08 15.92
C PRO A 444 0.74 -21.01 16.20
N LEU A 445 -0.19 -21.17 15.25
CA LEU A 445 -1.20 -22.23 15.36
C LEU A 445 -0.51 -23.58 15.34
N THR A 446 -0.91 -24.47 16.25
CA THR A 446 -0.38 -25.83 16.32
C THR A 446 -1.50 -26.82 16.06
N ALA A 447 -1.27 -27.77 15.18
CA ALA A 447 -2.23 -28.82 14.85
C ALA A 447 -1.51 -30.14 14.58
N VAL A 448 -2.26 -31.23 14.44
CA VAL A 448 -1.74 -32.55 14.06
C VAL A 448 -2.18 -32.84 12.63
N ILE A 449 -1.30 -33.44 11.83
CA ILE A 449 -1.68 -33.97 10.51
C ILE A 449 -2.29 -35.34 10.75
N SER A 450 -3.58 -35.55 10.50
CA SER A 450 -4.23 -36.84 10.76
C SER A 450 -3.99 -37.85 9.65
N GLU A 451 -4.06 -37.40 8.39
CA GLU A 451 -4.00 -38.26 7.21
C GLU A 451 -3.26 -37.56 6.08
N THR A 452 -2.53 -38.33 5.27
CA THR A 452 -1.89 -37.83 4.04
C THR A 452 -2.20 -38.75 2.86
N PHE A 453 -2.51 -38.14 1.71
CA PHE A 453 -2.85 -38.82 0.46
C PHE A 453 -2.16 -38.11 -0.71
N GLY A 454 -0.94 -38.54 -1.04
CA GLY A 454 -0.10 -37.87 -2.03
C GLY A 454 0.17 -36.43 -1.62
N GLU A 455 -0.19 -35.45 -2.44
CA GLU A 455 -0.03 -34.01 -2.14
C GLU A 455 -1.09 -33.44 -1.18
N LYS A 456 -2.02 -34.26 -0.66
CA LYS A 456 -3.08 -33.79 0.24
C LYS A 456 -2.79 -34.21 1.68
N ALA A 457 -3.10 -33.33 2.63
CA ALA A 457 -3.01 -33.59 4.05
C ALA A 457 -4.30 -33.13 4.75
N ILE A 458 -4.77 -33.89 5.72
CA ILE A 458 -5.83 -33.48 6.64
C ILE A 458 -5.19 -33.02 7.94
N VAL A 459 -5.55 -31.81 8.38
CA VAL A 459 -5.05 -31.19 9.61
C VAL A 459 -6.17 -31.15 10.63
N GLU A 460 -5.90 -31.64 11.84
CA GLU A 460 -6.81 -31.64 13.00
C GLU A 460 -6.87 -30.24 13.63
N GLY A 461 -7.44 -29.31 12.88
CA GLY A 461 -7.62 -27.93 13.28
C GLY A 461 -8.36 -27.17 12.19
N GLY A 462 -9.46 -26.51 12.57
CA GLY A 462 -10.32 -25.78 11.64
C GLY A 462 -10.54 -24.34 12.09
N LYS A 463 -11.73 -23.82 11.78
CA LYS A 463 -12.19 -22.51 12.28
C LYS A 463 -12.18 -22.43 13.79
N ASN A 464 -12.39 -23.55 14.48
CA ASN A 464 -12.42 -23.62 15.94
C ASN A 464 -11.10 -23.17 16.62
N ILE A 465 -9.95 -23.42 15.99
CA ILE A 465 -8.64 -22.92 16.43
C ILE A 465 -8.25 -21.61 15.73
N GLY A 466 -9.11 -21.05 14.88
CA GLY A 466 -8.85 -19.81 14.15
C GLY A 466 -8.07 -19.97 12.84
N ALA A 467 -8.01 -21.18 12.27
CA ALA A 467 -7.39 -21.41 10.96
C ALA A 467 -8.17 -20.71 9.83
N LYS A 468 -7.46 -20.28 8.78
CA LYS A 468 -8.05 -19.66 7.57
C LYS A 468 -7.47 -20.29 6.31
N PRO A 469 -8.22 -20.31 5.19
CA PRO A 469 -7.68 -20.70 3.90
C PRO A 469 -6.42 -19.89 3.56
N GLY A 470 -5.40 -20.57 3.04
CA GLY A 470 -4.12 -19.98 2.69
C GLY A 470 -3.06 -19.99 3.79
N TYR A 471 -3.40 -20.34 5.03
CA TYR A 471 -2.40 -20.51 6.09
C TYR A 471 -1.44 -21.65 5.74
N VAL A 472 -0.16 -21.46 6.05
CA VAL A 472 0.91 -22.40 5.77
C VAL A 472 1.34 -23.04 7.07
N PHE A 473 1.38 -24.37 7.09
CA PHE A 473 1.83 -25.18 8.20
C PHE A 473 3.12 -25.89 7.83
N GLN A 474 4.08 -25.82 8.74
CA GLN A 474 5.34 -26.55 8.73
C GLN A 474 5.13 -27.86 9.48
N SER A 475 5.28 -28.99 8.80
CA SER A 475 5.31 -30.31 9.44
C SER A 475 6.66 -30.52 10.11
N VAL A 476 6.64 -31.05 11.32
CA VAL A 476 7.82 -31.32 12.14
C VAL A 476 7.77 -32.75 12.65
N SER A 477 8.84 -33.49 12.38
CA SER A 477 9.10 -34.83 12.91
C SER A 477 10.47 -34.85 13.57
N GLU A 478 10.58 -35.49 14.75
CA GLU A 478 11.83 -35.58 15.53
C GLU A 478 12.54 -34.25 15.80
N GLY A 479 11.80 -33.12 15.79
CA GLY A 479 12.35 -31.77 15.97
C GLY A 479 12.89 -31.11 14.70
N TYR A 480 12.83 -31.78 13.55
CA TYR A 480 13.24 -31.25 12.25
C TYR A 480 12.03 -30.97 11.35
N THR A 481 12.21 -30.04 10.43
CA THR A 481 11.18 -29.73 9.43
C THR A 481 11.18 -30.80 8.37
N THR A 482 10.03 -31.41 8.10
CA THR A 482 9.89 -32.43 7.05
C THR A 482 9.20 -31.87 5.80
N GLY A 483 8.36 -30.85 5.95
CA GLY A 483 7.70 -30.22 4.80
C GLY A 483 6.77 -29.06 5.17
N PHE A 484 6.13 -28.50 4.14
CA PHE A 484 5.15 -27.43 4.27
C PHE A 484 3.88 -27.76 3.50
N LEU A 485 2.75 -27.46 4.13
CA LEU A 485 1.41 -27.61 3.56
C LEU A 485 0.62 -26.32 3.69
N ARG A 486 -0.25 -26.05 2.72
CA ARG A 486 -1.11 -24.87 2.68
C ARG A 486 -2.57 -25.30 2.81
N LEU A 487 -3.30 -24.71 3.74
CA LEU A 487 -4.72 -24.99 3.90
C LEU A 487 -5.51 -24.47 2.69
N GLU A 488 -6.23 -25.36 2.00
CA GLU A 488 -7.10 -25.01 0.88
C GLU A 488 -8.56 -24.83 1.34
N LYS A 489 -9.02 -25.73 2.21
CA LYS A 489 -10.39 -25.75 2.73
C LYS A 489 -10.38 -25.91 4.25
N VAL A 490 -11.04 -24.99 4.94
CA VAL A 490 -11.10 -24.95 6.41
C VAL A 490 -12.52 -25.24 6.87
N LEU A 491 -12.71 -26.39 7.51
CA LEU A 491 -13.97 -26.81 8.15
C LEU A 491 -13.98 -26.37 9.62
N GLU A 492 -15.01 -26.73 10.37
CA GLU A 492 -15.15 -26.28 11.76
C GLU A 492 -14.03 -26.82 12.65
N LYS A 493 -13.71 -28.12 12.56
CA LYS A 493 -12.74 -28.81 13.42
C LYS A 493 -11.56 -29.45 12.68
N SER A 494 -11.53 -29.35 11.35
CA SER A 494 -10.48 -29.91 10.51
C SER A 494 -10.23 -29.00 9.31
N SER A 495 -9.08 -29.17 8.68
CA SER A 495 -8.74 -28.49 7.43
C SER A 495 -8.12 -29.45 6.43
N GLU A 496 -8.45 -29.27 5.17
CA GLU A 496 -7.77 -29.94 4.06
C GLU A 496 -6.67 -29.01 3.55
N GLY A 497 -5.43 -29.51 3.51
CA GLY A 497 -4.27 -28.80 3.03
C GLY A 497 -3.60 -29.50 1.86
N LYS A 498 -2.90 -28.72 1.05
CA LYS A 498 -2.03 -29.20 -0.02
C LYS A 498 -0.57 -29.10 0.43
N ILE A 499 0.13 -30.24 0.48
CA ILE A 499 1.58 -30.30 0.63
C ILE A 499 2.17 -29.71 -0.64
N PHE A 500 2.97 -28.66 -0.49
CA PHE A 500 3.56 -27.96 -1.62
C PHE A 500 5.08 -27.98 -1.61
N TYR A 501 5.70 -28.38 -0.50
CA TYR A 501 7.14 -28.58 -0.34
C TYR A 501 7.41 -29.71 0.66
N THR A 502 8.35 -30.59 0.35
CA THR A 502 8.97 -31.53 1.30
C THR A 502 10.47 -31.29 1.33
N VAL A 503 11.10 -31.46 2.49
CA VAL A 503 12.55 -31.41 2.61
C VAL A 503 13.13 -32.62 1.85
N PRO A 504 14.21 -32.46 1.06
CA PRO A 504 14.78 -33.57 0.31
C PRO A 504 15.16 -34.75 1.21
N GLY A 505 14.56 -35.92 0.96
CA GLY A 505 14.78 -37.13 1.75
C GLY A 505 13.75 -37.37 2.86
N ASP A 506 12.84 -36.42 3.09
CA ASP A 506 11.75 -36.52 4.07
C ASP A 506 10.36 -36.60 3.40
N ASP A 507 9.34 -36.90 4.20
CA ASP A 507 7.92 -36.84 3.81
C ASP A 507 7.08 -36.17 4.91
N VAL A 508 5.91 -35.66 4.52
CA VAL A 508 4.90 -35.20 5.48
C VAL A 508 4.08 -36.42 5.91
N GLU A 509 4.45 -36.98 7.06
CA GLU A 509 3.81 -38.17 7.60
C GLU A 509 2.52 -37.86 8.38
N PRO A 510 1.54 -38.79 8.40
CA PRO A 510 0.40 -38.70 9.29
C PRO A 510 0.86 -38.79 10.76
N HIS A 511 0.04 -38.27 11.65
CA HIS A 511 0.25 -38.13 13.09
C HIS A 511 1.48 -37.30 13.49
N THR A 512 2.00 -36.49 12.56
CA THR A 512 3.05 -35.51 12.85
C THR A 512 2.45 -34.17 13.31
N LEU A 513 3.23 -33.44 14.08
CA LEU A 513 2.82 -32.13 14.56
C LEU A 513 3.16 -31.08 13.51
N ALA A 514 2.23 -30.15 13.29
CA ALA A 514 2.39 -29.08 12.33
C ALA A 514 2.16 -27.71 13.00
N PHE A 515 3.03 -26.76 12.67
CA PHE A 515 2.96 -25.41 13.20
C PHE A 515 2.74 -24.43 12.06
N GLU A 516 1.86 -23.44 12.24
CA GLU A 516 1.74 -22.35 11.30
C GLU A 516 3.07 -21.61 11.23
N THR A 517 3.53 -21.35 10.01
CA THR A 517 4.73 -20.59 9.76
C THR A 517 4.49 -19.53 8.69
N LYS A 518 5.16 -18.39 8.87
CA LYS A 518 5.34 -17.37 7.84
C LYS A 518 6.77 -17.34 7.29
N MET A 519 7.65 -18.13 7.90
CA MET A 519 9.05 -18.25 7.53
C MET A 519 9.23 -19.57 6.82
N TYR A 520 9.34 -19.49 5.50
CA TYR A 520 9.64 -20.64 4.66
C TYR A 520 10.91 -20.39 3.84
N PRO A 521 11.66 -21.45 3.51
CA PRO A 521 12.92 -21.32 2.78
C PRO A 521 12.72 -20.67 1.41
N ASN A 522 13.67 -19.79 1.05
CA ASN A 522 13.89 -19.43 -0.35
C ASN A 522 14.86 -20.46 -0.94
N ASN A 523 14.49 -21.07 -2.06
CA ASN A 523 15.33 -22.09 -2.68
C ASN A 523 16.24 -21.44 -3.73
N ILE A 524 17.55 -21.65 -3.58
CA ILE A 524 18.55 -21.35 -4.60
C ILE A 524 19.11 -22.69 -5.07
N GLY A 525 18.78 -23.03 -6.30
CA GLY A 525 19.18 -24.25 -6.98
C GLY A 525 20.32 -24.02 -7.96
N LEU A 526 20.77 -25.11 -8.58
CA LEU A 526 21.74 -25.10 -9.66
C LEU A 526 21.03 -25.19 -11.00
N ARG A 527 21.50 -24.42 -11.99
CA ARG A 527 21.07 -24.52 -13.39
C ARG A 527 22.27 -24.95 -14.22
N PHE A 528 22.13 -26.04 -14.94
CA PHE A 528 23.07 -26.47 -15.97
C PHE A 528 22.36 -26.42 -17.31
N GLY A 529 23.05 -26.04 -18.37
CA GLY A 529 22.46 -26.02 -19.69
C GLY A 529 23.49 -26.24 -20.78
N MET A 530 23.02 -26.72 -21.91
CA MET A 530 23.76 -26.75 -23.17
C MET A 530 23.03 -25.89 -24.17
N PHE A 531 23.79 -25.16 -24.98
CA PHE A 531 23.23 -24.27 -25.99
C PHE A 531 23.90 -24.47 -27.33
N MET A 532 23.14 -24.23 -28.38
CA MET A 532 23.59 -24.09 -29.75
C MET A 532 23.00 -22.79 -30.28
N ASN A 533 23.80 -21.97 -30.93
CA ASN A 533 23.32 -20.75 -31.58
C ASN A 533 23.89 -20.67 -33.00
N LYS A 534 23.83 -19.52 -33.68
CA LYS A 534 24.36 -19.38 -35.06
C LYS A 534 25.90 -19.44 -35.17
N GLU A 535 26.62 -19.17 -34.08
CA GLU A 535 28.08 -18.96 -34.09
C GLU A 535 28.85 -20.00 -33.28
N ALA A 536 28.24 -20.58 -32.24
CA ALA A 536 28.86 -21.52 -31.33
C ALA A 536 27.86 -22.53 -30.72
N TYR A 537 28.41 -23.61 -30.19
CA TYR A 537 27.73 -24.47 -29.22
C TYR A 537 28.49 -24.45 -27.90
N GLY A 538 27.82 -24.67 -26.78
CA GLY A 538 28.47 -24.49 -25.48
C GLY A 538 27.64 -24.97 -24.31
N MET A 539 28.15 -24.67 -23.12
CA MET A 539 27.49 -24.97 -21.85
C MET A 539 27.27 -23.70 -21.05
N LYS A 540 26.25 -23.72 -20.19
CA LYS A 540 25.99 -22.71 -19.19
C LYS A 540 25.79 -23.35 -17.83
N ILE A 541 26.32 -22.71 -16.79
CA ILE A 541 26.16 -23.13 -15.40
C ILE A 541 25.82 -21.92 -14.55
N GLY A 542 25.00 -22.10 -13.53
CA GLY A 542 24.68 -21.01 -12.64
C GLY A 542 23.68 -21.36 -11.57
N TYR A 543 23.08 -20.30 -11.03
CA TYR A 543 22.11 -20.39 -9.95
C TYR A 543 20.73 -20.04 -10.45
N ILE A 544 19.72 -20.70 -9.90
CA ILE A 544 18.33 -20.39 -10.15
C ILE A 544 17.59 -20.25 -8.83
N ARG A 545 16.84 -19.16 -8.67
CA ARG A 545 16.02 -18.95 -7.48
C ARG A 545 14.59 -19.35 -7.78
N SER A 546 13.99 -20.14 -6.91
CA SER A 546 12.55 -20.37 -6.90
C SER A 546 11.92 -19.85 -5.60
N ASP A 547 10.62 -19.58 -5.65
CA ASP A 547 9.83 -19.50 -4.43
C ASP A 547 9.57 -20.91 -3.86
N ILE A 548 8.94 -20.97 -2.69
CA ILE A 548 8.59 -22.25 -2.05
C ILE A 548 7.52 -23.03 -2.84
N TYR A 549 6.73 -22.37 -3.69
CA TYR A 549 5.77 -23.05 -4.56
C TYR A 549 6.46 -23.71 -5.76
N GLY A 550 7.73 -23.39 -6.01
CA GLY A 550 8.56 -23.92 -7.09
C GLY A 550 8.58 -23.05 -8.33
N ASN A 551 7.94 -21.89 -8.28
CA ASN A 551 8.01 -20.94 -9.39
C ASN A 551 9.39 -20.32 -9.42
N TYR A 552 10.10 -20.49 -10.53
CA TYR A 552 11.37 -19.81 -10.74
C TYR A 552 11.15 -18.30 -10.85
N LEU A 553 11.98 -17.54 -10.14
CA LEU A 553 11.87 -16.08 -10.04
C LEU A 553 12.93 -15.39 -10.89
N TRP A 554 14.16 -15.90 -10.84
CA TRP A 554 15.29 -15.42 -11.63
C TRP A 554 16.40 -16.48 -11.69
N SER A 555 17.30 -16.37 -12.66
CA SER A 555 18.55 -17.12 -12.69
C SER A 555 19.73 -16.23 -13.06
N LEU A 556 20.92 -16.64 -12.65
CA LEU A 556 22.19 -16.07 -13.10
C LEU A 556 23.05 -17.20 -13.63
N THR A 557 23.41 -17.14 -14.91
CA THR A 557 24.19 -18.19 -15.59
C THR A 557 25.44 -17.62 -16.23
N PHE A 558 26.54 -18.36 -16.10
CA PHE A 558 27.77 -18.17 -16.84
C PHE A 558 27.81 -19.17 -17.98
N SER A 559 28.10 -18.72 -19.20
CA SER A 559 28.17 -19.55 -20.40
C SER A 559 29.57 -19.55 -21.01
N LEU A 560 29.95 -20.68 -21.59
CA LEU A 560 31.18 -20.87 -22.34
C LEU A 560 30.87 -21.68 -23.60
N GLY A 561 31.28 -21.14 -24.76
CA GLY A 561 31.03 -21.74 -26.06
C GLY A 561 32.30 -22.08 -26.83
N ILE A 562 32.12 -22.92 -27.84
CA ILE A 562 33.11 -23.32 -28.84
C ILE A 562 32.53 -22.93 -30.21
N PRO A 563 33.21 -22.08 -30.99
CA PRO A 563 32.71 -21.63 -32.28
C PRO A 563 32.69 -22.78 -33.31
N TYR A 564 31.72 -22.81 -34.22
CA TYR A 564 31.61 -23.89 -35.22
C TYR A 564 32.79 -23.92 -36.20
N ASN A 565 33.35 -22.76 -36.55
CA ASN A 565 34.49 -22.62 -37.47
C ASN A 565 35.84 -22.53 -36.73
N ALA A 566 36.06 -23.39 -35.73
CA ALA A 566 37.34 -23.43 -35.01
C ALA A 566 38.53 -23.91 -35.89
N ASN A 567 38.26 -24.50 -37.06
CA ASN A 567 39.26 -25.19 -37.90
C ASN A 567 39.56 -24.55 -39.27
N SER A 568 39.23 -23.28 -39.50
CA SER A 568 39.59 -22.59 -40.75
C SER A 568 40.53 -21.39 -40.51
N GLN A 569 41.84 -21.67 -40.54
CA GLN A 569 42.94 -20.72 -40.80
C GLN A 569 43.08 -19.49 -39.87
N SER A 570 43.13 -19.66 -38.54
CA SER A 570 43.59 -18.58 -37.65
C SER A 570 44.58 -19.07 -36.59
N ASP A 571 45.68 -18.34 -36.40
CA ASP A 571 46.66 -18.49 -35.29
C ASP A 571 46.05 -18.16 -33.91
N LYS A 572 44.73 -18.23 -33.78
CA LYS A 572 43.95 -17.76 -32.64
C LYS A 572 42.87 -18.77 -32.27
N THR A 573 42.78 -19.08 -30.99
CA THR A 573 41.65 -19.79 -30.36
C THR A 573 40.69 -18.74 -29.81
N ILE A 574 39.42 -18.80 -30.21
CA ILE A 574 38.37 -17.87 -29.76
C ILE A 574 37.37 -18.64 -28.90
N VAL A 575 37.20 -18.22 -27.65
CA VAL A 575 36.26 -18.81 -26.69
C VAL A 575 35.22 -17.74 -26.30
N PRO A 576 33.99 -17.80 -26.83
CA PRO A 576 32.91 -16.95 -26.36
C PRO A 576 32.51 -17.32 -24.93
N MET A 577 32.46 -16.30 -24.07
CA MET A 577 32.01 -16.41 -22.69
C MET A 577 30.85 -15.44 -22.47
N GLY A 578 29.89 -15.81 -21.62
CA GLY A 578 28.74 -14.97 -21.33
C GLY A 578 28.34 -14.99 -19.87
N LEU A 579 27.71 -13.91 -19.43
CA LEU A 579 27.01 -13.80 -18.15
C LEU A 579 25.59 -13.34 -18.44
N GLU A 580 24.61 -14.14 -18.04
CA GLU A 580 23.21 -13.92 -18.33
C GLU A 580 22.39 -13.91 -17.04
N PHE A 581 21.62 -12.85 -16.84
CA PHE A 581 20.55 -12.80 -15.86
C PHE A 581 19.22 -13.05 -16.56
N SER A 582 18.46 -14.01 -16.07
CA SER A 582 17.10 -14.26 -16.52
C SER A 582 16.08 -13.85 -15.47
N LYS A 583 15.00 -13.19 -15.88
CA LYS A 583 13.80 -12.92 -15.07
C LYS A 583 12.61 -13.68 -15.64
N PHE A 584 11.98 -14.53 -14.82
CA PHE A 584 10.77 -15.25 -15.22
C PHE A 584 9.56 -14.33 -15.12
N LEU A 585 8.76 -14.22 -16.18
CA LEU A 585 7.64 -13.26 -16.22
C LEU A 585 6.26 -13.86 -15.93
N PHE A 586 6.03 -15.14 -16.21
CA PHE A 586 4.71 -15.78 -16.03
C PHE A 586 4.87 -17.30 -15.83
N GLY A 587 5.21 -17.72 -14.61
CA GLY A 587 5.49 -19.13 -14.31
C GLY A 587 6.89 -19.57 -14.77
N GLU A 588 7.05 -20.88 -15.04
CA GLU A 588 8.37 -21.53 -15.17
C GLU A 588 8.96 -21.52 -16.60
N ASN A 589 8.23 -20.98 -17.58
CA ASN A 589 8.48 -21.21 -19.02
C ASN A 589 8.81 -19.98 -19.88
N PHE A 590 8.64 -18.76 -19.36
CA PHE A 590 8.94 -17.53 -20.09
C PHE A 590 9.93 -16.67 -19.32
N GLU A 591 11.09 -16.43 -19.91
CA GLU A 591 12.20 -15.68 -19.32
C GLU A 591 12.53 -14.43 -20.15
N LEU A 592 12.72 -13.28 -19.51
CA LEU A 592 13.50 -12.16 -20.06
C LEU A 592 14.97 -12.39 -19.75
N VAL A 593 15.84 -12.26 -20.74
CA VAL A 593 17.29 -12.41 -20.59
C VAL A 593 17.97 -11.06 -20.77
N LEU A 594 18.88 -10.73 -19.86
CA LEU A 594 19.78 -9.60 -19.96
C LEU A 594 21.17 -10.06 -19.54
N GLY A 595 22.18 -9.73 -20.33
CA GLY A 595 23.52 -10.24 -20.07
C GLY A 595 24.60 -9.50 -20.83
N THR A 596 25.79 -10.06 -20.73
CA THR A 596 26.96 -9.60 -21.46
C THR A 596 27.69 -10.81 -22.04
N SER A 597 28.18 -10.69 -23.27
CA SER A 597 29.10 -11.65 -23.88
C SER A 597 30.46 -11.00 -24.14
N VAL A 598 31.50 -11.81 -24.09
CA VAL A 598 32.88 -11.44 -24.43
C VAL A 598 33.53 -12.59 -25.20
N LYS A 599 34.49 -12.27 -26.07
CA LYS A 599 35.30 -13.28 -26.76
C LYS A 599 36.69 -13.28 -26.16
N TYR A 600 37.08 -14.39 -25.56
CA TYR A 600 38.47 -14.58 -25.12
C TYR A 600 39.29 -15.10 -26.28
N ILE A 601 40.36 -14.40 -26.64
CA ILE A 601 41.24 -14.74 -27.75
C ILE A 601 42.60 -15.17 -27.18
N SER A 602 43.05 -16.36 -27.55
CA SER A 602 44.38 -16.88 -27.26
C SER A 602 45.12 -17.11 -28.57
N GLU A 603 46.26 -16.46 -28.74
CA GLU A 603 47.11 -16.62 -29.93
C GLU A 603 48.16 -17.72 -29.75
N ASN A 604 48.61 -18.33 -30.84
CA ASN A 604 49.72 -19.30 -30.83
C ASN A 604 51.05 -18.69 -30.33
N SER A 605 51.17 -17.36 -30.32
CA SER A 605 52.27 -16.59 -29.72
C SER A 605 52.31 -16.66 -28.19
N GLY A 606 51.24 -17.12 -27.54
CA GLY A 606 51.07 -17.14 -26.08
C GLY A 606 50.38 -15.87 -25.53
N GLU A 607 50.08 -14.88 -26.37
CA GLU A 607 49.31 -13.71 -25.96
C GLU A 607 47.82 -14.05 -25.80
N THR A 608 47.21 -13.53 -24.72
CA THR A 608 45.79 -13.71 -24.44
C THR A 608 45.13 -12.39 -24.11
N TYR A 609 43.99 -12.09 -24.74
CA TYR A 609 43.24 -10.85 -24.50
C TYR A 609 41.74 -11.05 -24.68
N ILE A 610 40.95 -10.12 -24.12
CA ILE A 610 39.49 -10.10 -24.25
C ILE A 610 39.13 -9.14 -25.39
N SER A 611 38.31 -9.60 -26.34
CA SER A 611 37.72 -8.78 -27.41
C SER A 611 36.20 -8.80 -27.34
N ASP A 612 35.58 -7.84 -28.05
CA ASP A 612 34.16 -7.86 -28.40
C ASP A 612 33.21 -7.97 -27.20
N TYR A 613 33.28 -6.96 -26.31
CA TYR A 613 32.28 -6.77 -25.26
C TYR A 613 30.93 -6.44 -25.89
N GLU A 614 29.94 -7.26 -25.56
CA GLU A 614 28.60 -7.21 -26.12
C GLU A 614 27.57 -7.20 -24.99
N ILE A 615 26.51 -6.42 -25.15
CA ILE A 615 25.33 -6.51 -24.29
C ILE A 615 24.32 -7.41 -24.97
N VAL A 616 23.78 -8.38 -24.24
CA VAL A 616 22.76 -9.31 -24.72
C VAL A 616 21.43 -8.98 -24.06
N ALA A 617 20.36 -8.88 -24.84
CA ALA A 617 19.00 -8.73 -24.32
C ALA A 617 18.03 -9.57 -25.14
N GLY A 618 17.07 -10.24 -24.50
CA GLY A 618 16.16 -11.11 -25.25
C GLY A 618 15.11 -11.81 -24.41
N VAL A 619 14.51 -12.82 -25.03
CA VAL A 619 13.49 -13.67 -24.43
C VAL A 619 13.84 -15.14 -24.62
N THR A 620 13.56 -15.96 -23.62
CA THR A 620 13.69 -17.41 -23.69
C THR A 620 12.37 -18.06 -23.36
N LEU A 621 11.97 -19.00 -24.22
CA LEU A 621 10.83 -19.88 -24.03
C LEU A 621 11.33 -21.27 -23.72
N SER A 622 10.89 -21.86 -22.62
CA SER A 622 11.23 -23.24 -22.25
C SER A 622 10.00 -24.13 -22.18
N SER A 623 10.20 -25.43 -22.44
CA SER A 623 9.20 -26.49 -22.27
C SER A 623 9.34 -27.16 -20.90
N TYR A 624 9.62 -26.40 -19.84
CA TYR A 624 9.89 -26.96 -18.53
C TYR A 624 8.67 -27.69 -17.99
N VAL A 625 8.92 -28.93 -17.59
CA VAL A 625 7.99 -29.80 -16.88
C VAL A 625 8.69 -30.17 -15.57
N ARG A 626 8.07 -29.79 -14.47
CA ARG A 626 8.54 -30.11 -13.13
C ARG A 626 8.49 -31.63 -12.92
N ASN A 627 9.54 -32.22 -12.35
CA ASN A 627 9.58 -33.67 -12.11
C ASN A 627 8.54 -34.12 -11.08
N SER A 628 8.28 -33.32 -10.05
CA SER A 628 7.24 -33.56 -9.03
C SER A 628 7.05 -32.31 -8.16
N VAL A 629 5.90 -32.17 -7.49
CA VAL A 629 5.76 -31.20 -6.39
C VAL A 629 6.76 -31.49 -5.25
N LEU A 630 7.26 -32.73 -5.15
CA LEU A 630 8.19 -33.24 -4.13
C LEU A 630 9.69 -33.11 -4.50
N SER A 631 10.03 -32.61 -5.70
CA SER A 631 11.43 -32.37 -6.12
C SER A 631 11.51 -31.20 -7.11
N TYR A 632 12.17 -30.10 -6.73
CA TYR A 632 12.21 -28.82 -7.46
C TYR A 632 13.11 -28.79 -8.70
N GLY A 633 13.59 -29.95 -9.14
CA GLY A 633 14.35 -30.10 -10.36
C GLY A 633 13.54 -30.56 -11.57
N GLY A 634 14.12 -30.39 -12.74
CA GLY A 634 13.53 -30.80 -14.00
C GLY A 634 14.41 -30.50 -15.20
N ALA A 635 14.02 -31.03 -16.34
CA ALA A 635 14.68 -30.84 -17.61
C ALA A 635 13.78 -30.05 -18.56
N CYS A 636 14.34 -29.19 -19.41
CA CYS A 636 13.58 -28.51 -20.43
C CYS A 636 14.39 -28.29 -21.71
N PHE A 637 13.69 -28.28 -22.84
CA PHE A 637 14.23 -27.67 -24.05
C PHE A 637 13.84 -26.21 -24.05
N TYR A 638 14.72 -25.36 -24.55
CA TYR A 638 14.44 -23.94 -24.67
C TYR A 638 14.84 -23.40 -26.03
N THR A 639 14.14 -22.34 -26.41
CA THR A 639 14.46 -21.48 -27.54
C THR A 639 14.61 -20.06 -27.03
N SER A 640 15.75 -19.45 -27.29
CA SER A 640 16.06 -18.08 -26.93
C SER A 640 16.18 -17.23 -28.19
N LEU A 641 15.53 -16.08 -28.19
CA LEU A 641 15.69 -15.02 -29.17
C LEU A 641 16.35 -13.84 -28.48
N THR A 642 17.61 -13.59 -28.81
CA THR A 642 18.41 -12.52 -28.20
C THR A 642 18.90 -11.53 -29.26
N TYR A 643 19.12 -10.31 -28.81
CA TYR A 643 19.74 -9.24 -29.57
C TYR A 643 21.06 -8.89 -28.91
N THR A 644 22.14 -8.91 -29.69
CA THR A 644 23.50 -8.69 -29.20
C THR A 644 23.99 -7.32 -29.67
N LEU A 645 24.21 -6.39 -28.75
CA LEU A 645 24.68 -5.05 -29.05
C LEU A 645 26.20 -4.96 -28.81
N PRO A 646 27.04 -4.89 -29.85
CA PRO A 646 28.48 -4.71 -29.69
C PRO A 646 28.80 -3.32 -29.11
N MET A 647 29.58 -3.29 -28.03
CA MET A 647 29.95 -2.04 -27.36
C MET A 647 31.04 -1.25 -28.10
N SER A 648 31.71 -1.87 -29.07
CA SER A 648 32.76 -1.25 -29.88
C SER A 648 32.22 -0.19 -30.86
N ASN A 649 31.02 -0.40 -31.40
CA ASN A 649 30.43 0.49 -32.41
C ASN A 649 28.93 0.79 -32.22
N PHE A 650 28.24 0.17 -31.26
CA PHE A 650 26.81 0.33 -30.97
C PHE A 650 25.92 0.19 -32.22
N GLU A 651 26.33 -0.61 -33.20
CA GLU A 651 25.62 -0.74 -34.46
C GLU A 651 24.32 -1.54 -34.28
N LEU A 652 23.20 -0.96 -34.71
CA LEU A 652 21.89 -1.63 -34.70
C LEU A 652 21.66 -2.33 -36.05
N SER A 653 22.03 -3.62 -36.13
CA SER A 653 21.83 -4.45 -37.32
C SER A 653 20.85 -5.60 -37.07
N GLN A 654 20.17 -6.08 -38.11
CA GLN A 654 19.39 -7.32 -38.05
C GLN A 654 20.28 -8.55 -37.84
N ASN A 655 21.55 -8.47 -38.24
CA ASN A 655 22.54 -9.54 -38.06
C ASN A 655 22.89 -9.81 -36.59
N ASN A 656 22.52 -8.89 -35.70
CA ASN A 656 22.73 -8.98 -34.25
C ASN A 656 21.64 -9.79 -33.54
N ILE A 657 20.60 -10.20 -34.25
CA ILE A 657 19.60 -11.14 -33.76
C ILE A 657 20.23 -12.53 -33.74
N ASN A 658 20.11 -13.20 -32.59
CA ASN A 658 20.60 -14.55 -32.39
C ASN A 658 19.45 -15.45 -31.90
N ILE A 659 19.34 -16.61 -32.51
CA ILE A 659 18.43 -17.67 -32.06
C ILE A 659 19.30 -18.76 -31.46
N SER A 660 19.10 -19.03 -30.17
CA SER A 660 19.73 -20.16 -29.49
C SER A 660 18.68 -21.22 -29.19
N LEU A 661 19.04 -22.46 -29.45
CA LEU A 661 18.32 -23.64 -28.99
C LEU A 661 19.16 -24.32 -27.92
N GLY A 662 18.53 -24.90 -26.92
CA GLY A 662 19.28 -25.58 -25.88
C GLY A 662 18.45 -26.50 -25.02
N PHE A 663 19.16 -27.15 -24.11
CA PHE A 663 18.62 -28.05 -23.11
C PHE A 663 19.10 -27.58 -21.74
N ASP A 664 18.18 -27.45 -20.79
CA ASP A 664 18.47 -27.02 -19.42
C ASP A 664 18.04 -28.07 -18.41
N LEU A 665 18.90 -28.25 -17.41
CA LEU A 665 18.64 -28.95 -16.16
C LEU A 665 18.58 -27.94 -15.02
N ARG A 666 17.52 -28.01 -14.23
CA ARG A 666 17.33 -27.22 -13.02
C ARG A 666 17.31 -28.21 -11.84
N PHE A 667 18.00 -27.89 -10.77
CA PHE A 667 18.13 -28.74 -9.56
C PHE A 667 17.64 -28.00 -8.32
#